data_AF-A0A4Q5X717-F1
#
_entry.id   AF-A0A4Q5X717-F1
#
_cell.length_a   1.000
_cell.length_b   1.000
_cell.length_c   1.000
_cell.angle_alpha   90.00
_cell.angle_beta   90.00
_cell.angle_gamma   90.00
#
_symmetry.space_group_name_H-M   'P 1'
#
loop_
_entity.id
_entity.type
_entity.pdbx_description
1 polymer ?
#
loop_
_entity_poly.entity_id
_entity_poly.type
_entity_poly.pdbx_seq_one_letter_code
_entity_poly.pdbx_strand_id
1 'polypeptide(L)'
;MRAWQELRAMGLLVLRSWYRVGPRVRGGRKPEPTRGASAVLMRLVFAALIYNFGFTSGLSVARSGEPAWAATWAGVGAGLFVLATTFALELPSPRMPTMALKSELLELLPLSRLSKLLITLAQSLLMLPLSLGLAITLHGEASSGGSLAGALVLGLGLFTGFALGGASLGKLLKLTLSPYAASRVSWFSAVPMLGGLLMLQSGQARSWLPRPFFGEALGEALLGDRTWSVTAVVYAMTAVLGAAFFWLESRHELSEPVRPGTTRSALRGGADMARLERLLSRREPGGLLQVPIVTAMGALFIGGAAWTHDARGQGAGLGLVWNVAALLTLQLVSSLGMQRATRGATRDTLARPLLGALPIAPRDTLTSKAHALRLTLLIVAAPLLLTLLALRRDPHLGRELAWRLPLALSAVAIYASAAVYVAFLTAGLGAVRPRGGVFGSLESFLLAVPFASVLFAPGPGSALLSLVTLGALTFEARRAALSTIDWLDDPEREHSTEVWKALVVFGGFQGAQLLIQQLATLLGDWLSAPLQLLGAYTLSAAALWAMTQREQERDAPPLRPKLAPLGLGLGALSAGCAWLYLKLAAPAVDAASKLAMTSAAELGFAVLAIVVAAPLVEERFFRGWLQPALQSALGAKQHWAPVLSALAFAVAHPAYSFLPVLALGLLNGFAMQRFRSLSACVVAHAVHNAFALWLGAQ
;
A
#
# COMPACT_ATOMS: atom_id res chain seq x y z
N MET A 1 -24.04 -31.45 -6.90
CA MET A 1 -22.82 -31.71 -7.70
C MET A 1 -22.41 -30.55 -8.61
N ARG A 2 -23.27 -29.98 -9.47
CA ARG A 2 -22.92 -28.86 -10.37
C ARG A 2 -22.33 -27.64 -9.65
N ALA A 3 -22.97 -27.15 -8.58
CA ALA A 3 -22.46 -26.00 -7.81
C ALA A 3 -21.06 -26.24 -7.22
N TRP A 4 -20.75 -27.48 -6.82
CA TRP A 4 -19.43 -27.84 -6.27
C TRP A 4 -18.35 -27.93 -7.36
N GLN A 5 -18.74 -28.40 -8.56
CA GLN A 5 -17.87 -28.37 -9.74
C GLN A 5 -17.62 -26.94 -10.22
N GLU A 6 -18.64 -26.08 -10.22
CA GLU A 6 -18.51 -24.64 -10.48
C GLU A 6 -17.61 -23.97 -9.46
N LEU A 7 -17.80 -24.25 -8.16
CA LEU A 7 -16.97 -23.69 -7.08
C LEU A 7 -15.51 -24.15 -7.18
N ARG A 8 -15.26 -25.42 -7.50
CA ARG A 8 -13.91 -25.93 -7.75
C ARG A 8 -13.30 -25.27 -8.98
N ALA A 9 -14.06 -25.15 -10.07
CA ALA A 9 -13.62 -24.48 -11.29
C ALA A 9 -13.36 -22.98 -11.06
N MET A 10 -14.16 -22.32 -10.22
CA MET A 10 -13.99 -20.93 -9.82
C MET A 10 -12.82 -20.73 -8.88
N GLY A 11 -12.64 -21.60 -7.87
CA GLY A 11 -11.47 -21.59 -7.01
C GLY A 11 -10.20 -21.72 -7.86
N LEU A 12 -10.22 -22.65 -8.82
CA LEU A 12 -9.16 -22.79 -9.82
C LEU A 12 -9.06 -21.58 -10.74
N LEU A 13 -10.14 -20.93 -11.18
CA LEU A 13 -10.11 -19.74 -12.04
C LEU A 13 -9.66 -18.49 -11.30
N VAL A 14 -10.02 -18.32 -10.03
CA VAL A 14 -9.57 -17.23 -9.15
C VAL A 14 -8.09 -17.44 -8.87
N LEU A 15 -7.68 -18.62 -8.40
CA LEU A 15 -6.28 -19.00 -8.22
C LEU A 15 -5.50 -18.89 -9.53
N ARG A 16 -6.07 -19.28 -10.67
CA ARG A 16 -5.46 -19.15 -12.00
C ARG A 16 -5.50 -17.73 -12.54
N SER A 17 -6.42 -16.86 -12.10
CA SER A 17 -6.41 -15.43 -12.43
C SER A 17 -5.42 -14.67 -11.54
N TRP A 18 -5.16 -15.20 -10.34
CA TRP A 18 -4.09 -14.76 -9.46
C TRP A 18 -2.74 -15.28 -10.00
N TYR A 19 -2.70 -16.49 -10.56
CA TYR A 19 -1.48 -17.16 -11.07
C TYR A 19 -1.14 -16.85 -12.55
N ARG A 20 -2.12 -16.63 -13.43
CA ARG A 20 -1.92 -16.24 -14.84
C ARG A 20 -2.24 -14.77 -15.02
N VAL A 21 -1.30 -13.91 -14.66
CA VAL A 21 -1.29 -12.51 -15.06
C VAL A 21 -0.32 -12.33 -16.23
N GLY A 22 -0.80 -12.67 -17.42
CA GLY A 22 -0.14 -12.38 -18.70
C GLY A 22 -0.95 -12.96 -19.85
N PRO A 23 -1.44 -12.16 -20.83
CA PRO A 23 -1.92 -12.72 -22.08
C PRO A 23 -0.82 -13.58 -22.72
N ARG A 24 -1.20 -14.68 -23.37
CA ARG A 24 -0.31 -15.32 -24.35
C ARG A 24 -0.06 -14.26 -25.42
N VAL A 25 1.14 -13.71 -25.45
CA VAL A 25 1.57 -12.83 -26.53
C VAL A 25 1.44 -13.66 -27.81
N ARG A 26 0.74 -13.11 -28.82
CA ARG A 26 0.77 -13.66 -30.19
C ARG A 26 2.25 -13.66 -30.60
N GLY A 27 2.86 -14.83 -30.67
CA GLY A 27 4.32 -14.99 -30.82
C GLY A 27 4.91 -16.29 -30.27
N GLY A 28 4.10 -17.22 -29.75
CA GLY A 28 4.55 -18.59 -29.45
C GLY A 28 5.41 -18.78 -28.19
N ARG A 29 5.92 -17.72 -27.55
CA ARG A 29 6.59 -17.85 -26.25
C ARG A 29 5.59 -18.20 -25.15
N LYS A 30 5.81 -19.33 -24.47
CA LYS A 30 5.04 -19.71 -23.28
C LYS A 30 5.18 -18.58 -22.24
N PRO A 31 4.08 -18.08 -21.66
CA PRO A 31 4.18 -17.16 -20.52
C PRO A 31 4.99 -17.85 -19.43
N GLU A 32 6.07 -17.22 -18.97
CA GLU A 32 6.93 -17.79 -17.94
C GLU A 32 6.10 -18.14 -16.70
N PRO A 33 6.11 -19.41 -16.27
CA PRO A 33 5.25 -19.90 -15.19
C PRO A 33 5.54 -19.22 -13.84
N THR A 34 6.70 -18.59 -13.69
CA THR A 34 7.13 -17.86 -12.49
C THR A 34 6.30 -16.60 -12.25
N ARG A 35 5.58 -16.04 -13.25
CA ARG A 35 4.93 -14.71 -13.12
C ARG A 35 3.70 -14.64 -12.20
N GLY A 36 3.12 -15.76 -11.79
CA GLY A 36 1.91 -15.82 -10.95
C GLY A 36 2.08 -15.60 -9.45
N ALA A 37 3.20 -16.03 -8.89
CA ALA A 37 3.41 -16.04 -7.43
C ALA A 37 3.51 -14.63 -6.80
N SER A 38 3.97 -13.60 -7.52
CA SER A 38 4.08 -12.23 -6.99
C SER A 38 2.74 -11.55 -6.99
N ALA A 39 1.85 -11.80 -7.95
CA ALA A 39 0.51 -11.25 -7.86
C ALA A 39 -0.23 -11.75 -6.62
N VAL A 40 0.02 -13.00 -6.21
CA VAL A 40 -0.48 -13.58 -4.95
C VAL A 40 0.22 -12.92 -3.75
N LEU A 41 1.56 -12.93 -3.71
CA LEU A 41 2.33 -12.36 -2.60
C LEU A 41 2.01 -10.87 -2.38
N MET A 42 1.84 -10.09 -3.44
CA MET A 42 1.51 -8.67 -3.36
C MET A 42 0.07 -8.43 -2.89
N ARG A 43 -0.86 -9.32 -3.21
CA ARG A 43 -2.19 -9.31 -2.60
C ARG A 43 -2.14 -9.66 -1.12
N LEU A 44 -1.24 -10.56 -0.71
CA LEU A 44 -0.99 -10.85 0.70
C LEU A 44 -0.40 -9.63 1.43
N VAL A 45 0.53 -8.90 0.81
CA VAL A 45 1.07 -7.62 1.33
C VAL A 45 0.00 -6.52 1.35
N PHE A 46 -0.94 -6.48 0.41
CA PHE A 46 -2.08 -5.55 0.48
C PHE A 46 -3.02 -5.89 1.63
N ALA A 47 -3.44 -7.16 1.68
CA ALA A 47 -4.28 -7.71 2.75
C ALA A 47 -3.66 -7.45 4.12
N ALA A 48 -2.34 -7.57 4.21
CA ALA A 48 -1.58 -7.29 5.40
C ALA A 48 -1.64 -5.85 5.91
N LEU A 49 -1.43 -4.89 5.02
CA LEU A 49 -1.40 -3.49 5.40
C LEU A 49 -2.80 -3.02 5.81
N ILE A 50 -3.83 -3.56 5.15
CA ILE A 50 -5.23 -3.39 5.54
C ILE A 50 -5.52 -4.03 6.89
N TYR A 51 -4.97 -5.22 7.15
CA TYR A 51 -5.03 -5.87 8.45
C TYR A 51 -4.44 -4.99 9.54
N ASN A 52 -3.22 -4.50 9.34
CA ASN A 52 -2.52 -3.61 10.27
C ASN A 52 -3.33 -2.33 10.55
N PHE A 53 -3.97 -1.78 9.52
CA PHE A 53 -4.83 -0.61 9.69
C PHE A 53 -6.06 -0.92 10.57
N GLY A 54 -6.68 -2.10 10.39
CA GLY A 54 -7.74 -2.58 11.27
C GLY A 54 -7.26 -2.80 12.71
N PHE A 55 -6.10 -3.44 12.87
CA PHE A 55 -5.47 -3.73 14.16
C PHE A 55 -5.17 -2.46 14.95
N THR A 56 -4.43 -1.52 14.36
CA THR A 56 -4.08 -0.24 14.99
C THR A 56 -5.31 0.58 15.36
N SER A 57 -6.37 0.55 14.53
CA SER A 57 -7.66 1.17 14.85
C SER A 57 -8.32 0.49 16.05
N GLY A 58 -8.29 -0.85 16.12
CA GLY A 58 -8.81 -1.61 17.26
C GLY A 58 -8.08 -1.31 18.57
N LEU A 59 -6.74 -1.22 18.56
CA LEU A 59 -5.95 -0.84 19.74
C LEU A 59 -6.33 0.55 20.24
N SER A 60 -6.48 1.49 19.30
CA SER A 60 -6.87 2.86 19.60
C SER A 60 -8.23 2.92 20.30
N VAL A 61 -9.19 2.13 19.81
CA VAL A 61 -10.54 2.02 20.38
C VAL A 61 -10.53 1.34 21.75
N ALA A 62 -9.81 0.24 21.91
CA ALA A 62 -9.75 -0.51 23.17
C ALA A 62 -9.20 0.34 24.31
N ARG A 63 -8.27 1.26 24.02
CA ARG A 63 -7.68 2.19 24.98
C ARG A 63 -8.53 3.46 25.23
N SER A 64 -9.69 3.59 24.58
CA SER A 64 -10.57 4.75 24.80
C SER A 64 -11.34 4.64 26.12
N GLY A 65 -11.77 5.78 26.66
CA GLY A 65 -12.56 5.80 27.90
C GLY A 65 -13.99 5.25 27.76
N GLU A 66 -14.48 5.05 26.53
CA GLU A 66 -15.81 4.47 26.23
C GLU A 66 -15.69 3.43 25.10
N PRO A 67 -15.09 2.25 25.37
CA PRO A 67 -14.69 1.31 24.32
C PRO A 67 -15.86 0.72 23.54
N ALA A 68 -17.02 0.48 24.15
CA ALA A 68 -18.20 -0.03 23.45
C ALA A 68 -18.68 0.96 22.38
N TRP A 69 -18.68 2.24 22.75
CA TRP A 69 -19.09 3.31 21.88
C TRP A 69 -18.11 3.54 20.74
N ALA A 70 -16.82 3.57 21.05
CA ALA A 70 -15.75 3.69 20.07
C ALA A 70 -15.71 2.48 19.11
N ALA A 71 -15.98 1.27 19.60
CA ALA A 71 -16.06 0.04 18.81
C ALA A 71 -17.18 0.09 17.78
N THR A 72 -18.33 0.66 18.16
CA THR A 72 -19.46 0.86 17.24
C THR A 72 -19.05 1.64 16.00
N TRP A 73 -18.43 2.82 16.20
CA TRP A 73 -18.02 3.67 15.08
C TRP A 73 -16.90 3.07 14.28
N ALA A 74 -15.96 2.39 14.93
CA ALA A 74 -14.91 1.68 14.23
C ALA A 74 -15.48 0.58 13.33
N GLY A 75 -16.45 -0.21 13.84
CA GLY A 75 -17.14 -1.25 13.07
C GLY A 75 -17.93 -0.68 11.88
N VAL A 76 -18.70 0.38 12.11
CA VAL A 76 -19.41 1.12 11.03
C VAL A 76 -18.42 1.69 10.02
N GLY A 77 -17.29 2.21 10.49
CA GLY A 77 -16.28 2.82 9.63
C GLY A 77 -15.56 1.80 8.74
N ALA A 78 -15.19 0.64 9.29
CA ALA A 78 -14.70 -0.49 8.49
C ALA A 78 -15.73 -0.94 7.47
N GLY A 79 -17.00 -1.02 7.88
CA GLY A 79 -18.12 -1.34 7.00
C GLY A 79 -18.27 -0.37 5.83
N LEU A 80 -18.29 0.94 6.10
CA LEU A 80 -18.38 1.98 5.07
C LEU A 80 -17.19 1.95 4.12
N PHE A 81 -15.99 1.60 4.60
CA PHE A 81 -14.81 1.42 3.77
C PHE A 81 -14.95 0.20 2.83
N VAL A 82 -15.43 -0.94 3.34
CA VAL A 82 -15.72 -2.15 2.56
C VAL A 82 -16.81 -1.89 1.52
N LEU A 83 -17.88 -1.20 1.92
CA LEU A 83 -18.98 -0.81 1.05
C LEU A 83 -18.50 0.09 -0.07
N ALA A 84 -17.75 1.14 0.26
CA ALA A 84 -17.19 2.07 -0.73
C ALA A 84 -16.31 1.37 -1.76
N THR A 85 -15.44 0.47 -1.28
CA THR A 85 -14.53 -0.29 -2.13
C THR A 85 -15.31 -1.25 -3.05
N THR A 86 -16.27 -1.99 -2.50
CA THR A 86 -17.07 -2.94 -3.28
C THR A 86 -17.99 -2.24 -4.28
N PHE A 87 -18.58 -1.12 -3.87
CA PHE A 87 -19.36 -0.25 -4.74
C PHE A 87 -18.52 0.30 -5.90
N ALA A 88 -17.27 0.72 -5.63
CA ALA A 88 -16.35 1.17 -6.67
C ALA A 88 -15.92 0.04 -7.62
N LEU A 89 -15.84 -1.21 -7.13
CA LEU A 89 -15.54 -2.40 -7.94
C LEU A 89 -16.70 -2.80 -8.86
N GLU A 90 -17.95 -2.67 -8.38
CA GLU A 90 -19.12 -2.98 -9.20
C GLU A 90 -19.37 -1.93 -10.27
N LEU A 91 -19.15 -0.65 -10.00
CA LEU A 91 -19.42 0.38 -11.01
C LEU A 91 -18.51 0.25 -12.23
N PRO A 92 -19.00 0.55 -13.45
CA PRO A 92 -18.17 0.52 -14.63
C PRO A 92 -16.96 1.41 -14.37
N SER A 93 -15.77 0.79 -14.35
CA SER A 93 -14.56 1.57 -14.53
C SER A 93 -14.79 2.41 -15.79
N PRO A 94 -14.52 3.72 -15.80
CA PRO A 94 -14.68 4.54 -17.00
C PRO A 94 -13.80 4.11 -18.20
N ARG A 95 -13.16 2.93 -18.10
CA ARG A 95 -12.60 2.17 -19.21
C ARG A 95 -13.73 1.75 -20.15
N MET A 96 -13.71 2.40 -21.32
CA MET A 96 -13.76 1.79 -22.64
C MET A 96 -14.65 0.54 -22.87
N PRO A 97 -15.54 0.60 -23.87
CA PRO A 97 -16.36 -0.52 -24.35
C PRO A 97 -15.62 -1.76 -24.90
N THR A 98 -14.28 -1.89 -24.79
CA THR A 98 -13.51 -2.92 -25.50
C THR A 98 -12.47 -3.69 -24.68
N MET A 99 -12.25 -3.34 -23.41
CA MET A 99 -11.33 -4.13 -22.54
C MET A 99 -11.97 -4.53 -21.21
N ALA A 100 -13.28 -4.71 -21.24
CA ALA A 100 -14.09 -5.39 -20.23
C ALA A 100 -13.97 -6.92 -20.30
N LEU A 101 -12.93 -7.48 -20.92
CA LEU A 101 -12.66 -8.93 -21.02
C LEU A 101 -12.52 -9.68 -19.67
N LYS A 102 -12.75 -9.03 -18.53
CA LYS A 102 -12.84 -9.70 -17.22
C LYS A 102 -14.24 -9.62 -16.59
N SER A 103 -15.01 -8.54 -16.76
CA SER A 103 -16.44 -8.54 -16.37
C SER A 103 -17.25 -9.21 -17.48
N GLU A 104 -17.07 -8.83 -18.74
CA GLU A 104 -17.75 -9.45 -19.88
C GLU A 104 -17.36 -10.92 -20.01
N LEU A 105 -16.10 -11.34 -19.85
CA LEU A 105 -15.79 -12.78 -19.95
C LEU A 105 -16.43 -13.59 -18.80
N LEU A 106 -16.62 -13.01 -17.61
CA LEU A 106 -17.34 -13.68 -16.51
C LEU A 106 -18.86 -13.56 -16.66
N GLU A 107 -19.37 -12.51 -17.28
CA GLU A 107 -20.78 -12.30 -17.63
C GLU A 107 -21.20 -13.16 -18.83
N LEU A 108 -20.27 -13.46 -19.76
CA LEU A 108 -20.42 -14.33 -20.93
C LEU A 108 -20.23 -15.81 -20.59
N LEU A 109 -19.54 -16.13 -19.48
CA LEU A 109 -19.50 -17.48 -18.97
C LEU A 109 -20.89 -17.81 -18.38
N PRO A 110 -21.48 -18.98 -18.66
CA PRO A 110 -22.77 -19.41 -18.13
C PRO A 110 -22.65 -19.80 -16.65
N LEU A 111 -22.16 -18.88 -15.82
CA LEU A 111 -22.01 -19.05 -14.39
C LEU A 111 -23.37 -18.90 -13.72
N SER A 112 -23.65 -19.77 -12.76
CA SER A 112 -24.83 -19.60 -11.91
C SER A 112 -24.75 -18.26 -11.17
N ARG A 113 -25.92 -17.73 -10.77
CA ARG A 113 -26.00 -16.46 -10.02
C ARG A 113 -25.19 -16.54 -8.71
N LEU A 114 -25.17 -17.71 -8.06
CA LEU A 114 -24.38 -17.96 -6.85
C LEU A 114 -22.87 -17.81 -7.15
N SER A 115 -22.42 -18.33 -8.28
CA SER A 115 -21.03 -18.21 -8.73
C SER A 115 -20.63 -16.74 -8.94
N LYS A 116 -21.50 -15.92 -9.54
CA LYS A 116 -21.25 -14.47 -9.69
C LYS A 116 -21.15 -13.75 -8.34
N LEU A 117 -22.06 -14.03 -7.42
CA LEU A 117 -22.04 -13.49 -6.05
C LEU A 117 -20.72 -13.81 -5.32
N LEU A 118 -20.30 -15.07 -5.39
CA LEU A 118 -19.08 -15.53 -4.75
C LEU A 118 -17.82 -14.91 -5.38
N ILE A 119 -17.83 -14.59 -6.68
CA ILE A 119 -16.74 -13.82 -7.30
C ILE A 119 -16.70 -12.40 -6.77
N THR A 120 -17.83 -11.69 -6.70
CA THR A 120 -17.87 -10.33 -6.14
C THR A 120 -17.35 -10.34 -4.70
N LEU A 121 -17.82 -11.28 -3.86
CA LEU A 121 -17.31 -11.45 -2.51
C LEU A 121 -15.80 -11.77 -2.50
N ALA A 122 -15.34 -12.67 -3.37
CA ALA A 122 -13.93 -13.02 -3.49
C ALA A 122 -13.03 -11.84 -3.94
N GLN A 123 -13.57 -10.89 -4.71
CA GLN A 123 -12.87 -9.67 -5.09
C GLN A 123 -12.78 -8.69 -3.90
N SER A 124 -13.83 -8.63 -3.09
CA SER A 124 -13.85 -7.83 -1.86
C SER A 124 -13.06 -8.45 -0.72
N LEU A 125 -12.67 -9.73 -0.77
CA LEU A 125 -11.88 -10.42 0.28
C LEU A 125 -10.57 -9.73 0.62
N LEU A 126 -10.03 -8.88 -0.26
CA LEU A 126 -8.87 -8.05 0.07
C LEU A 126 -9.14 -7.04 1.20
N MET A 127 -10.40 -6.72 1.47
CA MET A 127 -10.82 -5.84 2.58
C MET A 127 -11.21 -6.61 3.84
N LEU A 128 -11.44 -7.92 3.77
CA LEU A 128 -11.74 -8.76 4.94
C LEU A 128 -10.71 -8.60 6.09
N PRO A 129 -9.39 -8.49 5.80
CA PRO A 129 -8.41 -8.28 6.86
C PRO A 129 -8.65 -7.01 7.69
N LEU A 130 -9.31 -5.98 7.14
CA LEU A 130 -9.66 -4.76 7.90
C LEU A 130 -10.61 -5.10 9.04
N SER A 131 -11.70 -5.79 8.70
CA SER A 131 -12.75 -6.16 9.63
C SER A 131 -12.26 -7.20 10.64
N LEU A 132 -11.41 -8.14 10.21
CA LEU A 132 -10.79 -9.12 11.11
C LEU A 132 -9.79 -8.46 12.06
N GLY A 133 -8.89 -7.60 11.55
CA GLY A 133 -7.91 -6.90 12.38
C GLY A 133 -8.58 -6.03 13.45
N LEU A 134 -9.66 -5.34 13.09
CA LEU A 134 -10.46 -4.58 14.05
C LEU A 134 -11.10 -5.50 15.10
N ALA A 135 -11.85 -6.51 14.68
CA ALA A 135 -12.60 -7.38 15.58
C ALA A 135 -11.71 -8.16 16.55
N ILE A 136 -10.59 -8.72 16.06
CA ILE A 136 -9.64 -9.48 16.89
C ILE A 136 -9.03 -8.59 17.98
N THR A 137 -8.62 -7.38 17.61
CA THR A 137 -7.96 -6.47 18.55
C THR A 137 -8.90 -5.96 19.62
N LEU A 138 -10.13 -5.59 19.24
CA LEU A 138 -11.15 -5.19 20.21
C LEU A 138 -11.46 -6.30 21.20
N HIS A 139 -11.52 -7.54 20.72
CA HIS A 139 -11.75 -8.68 21.57
C HIS A 139 -10.58 -8.92 22.55
N GLY A 140 -9.34 -8.92 22.05
CA GLY A 140 -8.15 -9.20 22.88
C GLY A 140 -7.88 -8.15 23.94
N GLU A 141 -8.12 -6.86 23.64
CA GLU A 141 -7.71 -5.76 24.53
C GLU A 141 -8.84 -5.25 25.43
N ALA A 142 -10.11 -5.44 25.04
CA ALA A 142 -11.25 -4.82 25.74
C ALA A 142 -12.34 -5.81 26.18
N SER A 143 -12.25 -7.10 25.86
CA SER A 143 -13.21 -8.09 26.37
C SER A 143 -12.71 -8.77 27.65
N SER A 144 -13.56 -8.88 28.66
CA SER A 144 -13.25 -9.58 29.93
C SER A 144 -13.85 -11.00 30.01
N GLY A 145 -14.34 -11.56 28.89
CA GLY A 145 -14.96 -12.88 28.87
C GLY A 145 -15.78 -13.23 27.62
N GLY A 146 -15.65 -12.47 26.54
CA GLY A 146 -16.38 -12.72 25.28
C GLY A 146 -15.85 -13.94 24.51
N SER A 147 -16.57 -14.37 23.49
CA SER A 147 -16.09 -15.41 22.57
C SER A 147 -15.32 -14.80 21.39
N LEU A 148 -14.03 -15.13 21.24
CA LEU A 148 -13.24 -14.79 20.04
C LEU A 148 -13.92 -15.29 18.76
N ALA A 149 -14.50 -16.50 18.81
CA ALA A 149 -15.25 -17.05 17.69
C ALA A 149 -16.46 -16.17 17.32
N GLY A 150 -17.18 -15.66 18.34
CA GLY A 150 -18.25 -14.69 18.14
C GLY A 150 -17.77 -13.40 17.46
N ALA A 151 -16.67 -12.81 17.93
CA ALA A 151 -16.11 -11.59 17.36
C ALA A 151 -15.64 -11.77 15.90
N LEU A 152 -15.03 -12.92 15.59
CA LEU A 152 -14.64 -13.29 14.22
C LEU A 152 -15.85 -13.45 13.30
N VAL A 153 -16.90 -14.13 13.77
CA VAL A 153 -18.15 -14.31 13.01
C VAL A 153 -18.85 -12.97 12.79
N LEU A 154 -18.89 -12.10 13.80
CA LEU A 154 -19.43 -10.74 13.67
C LEU A 154 -18.64 -9.91 12.67
N GLY A 155 -17.30 -9.93 12.74
CA GLY A 155 -16.42 -9.25 11.77
C GLY A 155 -16.64 -9.73 10.33
N LEU A 156 -16.81 -11.04 10.13
CA LEU A 156 -17.14 -11.63 8.84
C LEU A 156 -18.55 -11.23 8.37
N GLY A 157 -19.52 -11.20 9.27
CA GLY A 157 -20.89 -10.75 9.00
C GLY A 157 -20.93 -9.30 8.55
N LEU A 158 -20.25 -8.40 9.27
CA LEU A 158 -20.13 -6.98 8.91
C LEU A 158 -19.45 -6.82 7.54
N PHE A 159 -18.30 -7.47 7.32
CA PHE A 159 -17.64 -7.45 6.02
C PHE A 159 -18.58 -7.88 4.88
N THR A 160 -19.27 -9.01 5.06
CA THR A 160 -20.14 -9.58 4.02
C THR A 160 -21.34 -8.66 3.76
N GLY A 161 -22.01 -8.18 4.81
CA GLY A 161 -23.15 -7.27 4.70
C GLY A 161 -22.80 -5.99 3.96
N PHE A 162 -21.70 -5.32 4.35
CA PHE A 162 -21.28 -4.08 3.69
C PHE A 162 -20.77 -4.32 2.26
N ALA A 163 -20.09 -5.44 1.98
CA ALA A 163 -19.69 -5.80 0.62
C ALA A 163 -20.91 -6.01 -0.28
N LEU A 164 -21.91 -6.77 0.18
CA LEU A 164 -23.17 -6.96 -0.56
C LEU A 164 -23.94 -5.66 -0.73
N GLY A 165 -23.99 -4.82 0.31
CA GLY A 165 -24.61 -3.49 0.23
C GLY A 165 -23.96 -2.62 -0.83
N GLY A 166 -22.62 -2.56 -0.86
CA GLY A 166 -21.87 -1.84 -1.88
C GLY A 166 -22.13 -2.42 -3.27
N ALA A 167 -22.17 -3.74 -3.40
CA ALA A 167 -22.39 -4.39 -4.68
C ALA A 167 -23.80 -4.12 -5.24
N SER A 168 -24.82 -4.28 -4.39
CA SER A 168 -26.22 -3.98 -4.72
C SER A 168 -26.42 -2.51 -5.09
N LEU A 169 -25.80 -1.58 -4.36
CA LEU A 169 -25.87 -0.15 -4.69
C LEU A 169 -25.23 0.14 -6.05
N GLY A 170 -24.09 -0.48 -6.36
CA GLY A 170 -23.42 -0.35 -7.65
C GLY A 170 -24.30 -0.83 -8.81
N LYS A 171 -24.95 -1.98 -8.64
CA LYS A 171 -25.90 -2.53 -9.64
C LYS A 171 -27.16 -1.69 -9.80
N LEU A 172 -27.73 -1.21 -8.69
CA LEU A 172 -28.88 -0.31 -8.72
C LEU A 172 -28.58 0.97 -9.49
N LEU A 173 -27.39 1.55 -9.32
CA LEU A 173 -26.96 2.70 -10.10
C LEU A 173 -26.77 2.38 -11.58
N LYS A 174 -26.26 1.20 -11.94
CA LYS A 174 -26.18 0.77 -13.35
C LYS A 174 -27.57 0.63 -14.01
N LEU A 175 -28.58 0.24 -13.24
CA LEU A 175 -29.96 0.13 -13.73
C LEU A 175 -30.65 1.49 -13.88
N THR A 176 -30.31 2.45 -13.00
CA THR A 176 -30.99 3.75 -12.94
C THR A 176 -30.28 4.85 -13.72
N LEU A 177 -28.97 4.73 -13.94
CA LEU A 177 -28.13 5.74 -14.58
C LEU A 177 -27.43 5.19 -15.82
N SER A 178 -27.19 6.07 -16.79
CA SER A 178 -26.30 5.73 -17.92
C SER A 178 -24.90 5.37 -17.41
N PRO A 179 -24.11 4.53 -18.12
CA PRO A 179 -22.76 4.17 -17.69
C PRO A 179 -21.86 5.38 -17.38
N TYR A 180 -22.04 6.47 -18.13
CA TYR A 180 -21.36 7.74 -17.90
C TYR A 180 -21.80 8.43 -16.59
N ALA A 181 -23.11 8.48 -16.32
CA ALA A 181 -23.65 9.04 -15.09
C ALA A 181 -23.30 8.16 -13.87
N ALA A 182 -23.41 6.83 -13.97
CA ALA A 182 -22.99 5.88 -12.94
C ALA A 182 -21.49 6.04 -12.61
N SER A 183 -20.63 6.21 -13.62
CA SER A 183 -19.22 6.50 -13.41
C SER A 183 -18.97 7.85 -12.71
N ARG A 184 -19.76 8.89 -12.99
CA ARG A 184 -19.70 10.16 -12.25
C ARG A 184 -20.09 9.98 -10.78
N VAL A 185 -21.11 9.17 -10.52
CA VAL A 185 -21.58 8.90 -9.16
C VAL A 185 -20.62 7.99 -8.38
N SER A 186 -19.84 7.14 -9.07
CA SER A 186 -18.83 6.28 -8.43
C SER A 186 -17.85 7.03 -7.53
N TRP A 187 -17.59 8.30 -7.81
CA TRP A 187 -16.73 9.15 -6.99
C TRP A 187 -17.29 9.48 -5.61
N PHE A 188 -18.61 9.45 -5.45
CA PHE A 188 -19.21 9.59 -4.12
C PHE A 188 -18.85 8.45 -3.19
N SER A 189 -18.30 7.32 -3.70
CA SER A 189 -17.69 6.27 -2.87
C SER A 189 -16.55 6.78 -1.99
N ALA A 190 -15.87 7.87 -2.38
CA ALA A 190 -14.86 8.50 -1.55
C ALA A 190 -15.46 9.02 -0.23
N VAL A 191 -16.75 9.39 -0.20
CA VAL A 191 -17.45 9.87 1.00
C VAL A 191 -17.57 8.80 2.08
N PRO A 192 -18.21 7.63 1.86
CA PRO A 192 -18.22 6.56 2.85
C PRO A 192 -16.81 6.01 3.12
N MET A 193 -15.90 6.01 2.15
CA MET A 193 -14.52 5.58 2.37
C MET A 193 -13.80 6.47 3.39
N LEU A 194 -13.87 7.80 3.22
CA LEU A 194 -13.22 8.78 4.11
C LEU A 194 -13.97 8.92 5.43
N GLY A 195 -15.30 8.93 5.40
CA GLY A 195 -16.13 8.90 6.59
C GLY A 195 -15.82 7.67 7.44
N GLY A 196 -15.65 6.51 6.82
CA GLY A 196 -15.31 5.27 7.50
C GLY A 196 -13.90 5.26 8.09
N LEU A 197 -12.90 5.76 7.36
CA LEU A 197 -11.54 5.95 7.86
C LEU A 197 -11.50 6.87 9.09
N LEU A 198 -12.28 7.96 9.06
CA LEU A 198 -12.34 8.90 10.17
C LEU A 198 -13.06 8.31 11.38
N MET A 199 -14.13 7.57 11.17
CA MET A 199 -14.82 6.86 12.23
C MET A 199 -13.90 5.82 12.90
N LEU A 200 -13.12 5.07 12.11
CA LEU A 200 -12.12 4.11 12.61
C LEU A 200 -11.06 4.76 13.50
N GLN A 201 -10.65 5.99 13.20
CA GLN A 201 -9.52 6.65 13.86
C GLN A 201 -9.96 7.63 14.95
N SER A 202 -11.23 8.02 14.98
CA SER A 202 -11.79 8.96 15.95
C SER A 202 -12.41 8.31 17.19
N GLY A 203 -12.30 6.99 17.34
CA GLY A 203 -12.82 6.23 18.49
C GLY A 203 -12.41 6.82 19.85
N GLN A 204 -11.24 7.42 19.96
CA GLN A 204 -10.78 8.06 21.20
C GLN A 204 -11.45 9.41 21.52
N ALA A 205 -12.12 10.06 20.56
CA ALA A 205 -12.34 11.50 20.63
C ALA A 205 -13.78 11.96 20.89
N ARG A 206 -14.81 11.08 20.93
CA ARG A 206 -16.17 11.57 20.63
C ARG A 206 -17.31 11.12 21.54
N SER A 207 -17.47 11.83 22.66
CA SER A 207 -18.76 11.99 23.36
C SER A 207 -19.83 12.78 22.58
N TRP A 208 -19.49 13.36 21.42
CA TRP A 208 -20.36 14.28 20.66
C TRP A 208 -20.96 13.69 19.38
N LEU A 209 -20.55 12.50 18.96
CA LEU A 209 -21.25 11.81 17.89
C LEU A 209 -22.62 11.36 18.43
N PRO A 210 -23.71 11.51 17.66
CA PRO A 210 -25.01 11.03 18.10
C PRO A 210 -24.98 9.52 18.22
N ARG A 211 -25.43 8.98 19.36
CA ARG A 211 -25.62 7.53 19.55
C ARG A 211 -26.54 7.00 18.44
N PRO A 212 -26.06 6.19 17.47
CA PRO A 212 -26.94 5.59 16.51
C PRO A 212 -27.83 4.63 17.28
N PHE A 213 -29.05 4.51 16.81
CA PHE A 213 -30.10 3.76 17.48
C PHE A 213 -29.72 2.30 17.81
N PHE A 214 -28.82 1.68 17.03
CA PHE A 214 -28.31 0.31 17.24
C PHE A 214 -26.86 0.26 17.73
N GLY A 215 -26.29 1.40 18.11
CA GLY A 215 -24.86 1.53 18.31
C GLY A 215 -24.34 0.72 19.48
N GLU A 216 -24.93 0.91 20.65
CA GLU A 216 -24.50 0.30 21.89
C GLU A 216 -24.48 -1.23 21.81
N ALA A 217 -25.53 -1.84 21.24
CA ALA A 217 -25.58 -3.28 21.01
C ALA A 217 -24.48 -3.77 20.05
N LEU A 218 -24.21 -3.03 18.95
CA LEU A 218 -23.12 -3.38 18.03
C LEU A 218 -21.74 -3.24 18.69
N GLY A 219 -21.56 -2.21 19.51
CA GLY A 219 -20.36 -1.98 20.32
C GLY A 219 -20.10 -3.09 21.32
N GLU A 220 -21.11 -3.41 22.14
CA GLU A 220 -21.10 -4.56 23.07
C GLU A 220 -20.75 -5.85 22.34
N ALA A 221 -21.36 -6.11 21.17
CA ALA A 221 -21.07 -7.28 20.35
C ALA A 221 -19.65 -7.32 19.80
N LEU A 222 -19.09 -6.18 19.38
CA LEU A 222 -17.69 -6.11 18.97
C LEU A 222 -16.71 -6.29 20.14
N LEU A 223 -17.14 -5.99 21.37
CA LEU A 223 -16.44 -6.29 22.61
C LEU A 223 -16.71 -7.72 23.13
N GLY A 224 -17.55 -8.50 22.44
CA GLY A 224 -17.83 -9.89 22.77
C GLY A 224 -19.02 -10.15 23.69
N ASP A 225 -19.79 -9.12 24.07
CA ASP A 225 -21.06 -9.25 24.79
C ASP A 225 -22.25 -9.28 23.80
N ARG A 226 -23.27 -10.10 24.03
CA ARG A 226 -24.43 -10.25 23.11
C ARG A 226 -24.06 -10.56 21.65
N THR A 227 -22.87 -11.12 21.43
CA THR A 227 -22.30 -11.31 20.08
C THR A 227 -23.24 -12.07 19.15
N TRP A 228 -23.92 -13.11 19.67
CA TRP A 228 -24.79 -13.97 18.86
C TRP A 228 -26.09 -13.30 18.40
N SER A 229 -26.72 -12.48 19.23
CA SER A 229 -27.97 -11.79 18.86
C SER A 229 -27.71 -10.72 17.79
N VAL A 230 -26.63 -9.95 17.96
CA VAL A 230 -26.22 -8.95 16.95
C VAL A 230 -25.74 -9.62 15.67
N THR A 231 -24.99 -10.72 15.78
CA THR A 231 -24.59 -11.53 14.62
C THR A 231 -25.82 -11.99 13.84
N ALA A 232 -26.84 -12.53 14.51
CA ALA A 232 -28.06 -12.97 13.85
C ALA A 232 -28.75 -11.84 13.06
N VAL A 233 -28.83 -10.63 13.64
CA VAL A 233 -29.36 -9.44 12.96
C VAL A 233 -28.51 -9.05 11.75
N VAL A 234 -27.19 -8.99 11.89
CA VAL A 234 -26.27 -8.65 10.79
C VAL A 234 -26.38 -9.67 9.64
N TYR A 235 -26.51 -10.96 9.95
CA TYR A 235 -26.70 -12.01 8.94
C TYR A 235 -28.10 -11.94 8.29
N ALA A 236 -29.14 -11.59 9.03
CA ALA A 236 -30.47 -11.34 8.45
C ALA A 236 -30.43 -10.15 7.46
N MET A 237 -29.78 -9.05 7.83
CA MET A 237 -29.55 -7.92 6.92
C MET A 237 -28.73 -8.33 5.69
N THR A 238 -27.68 -9.13 5.90
CA THR A 238 -26.85 -9.68 4.82
C THR A 238 -27.67 -10.56 3.88
N ALA A 239 -28.60 -11.36 4.39
CA ALA A 239 -29.51 -12.18 3.59
C ALA A 239 -30.45 -11.31 2.74
N VAL A 240 -31.00 -10.23 3.32
CA VAL A 240 -31.83 -9.26 2.58
C VAL A 240 -31.02 -8.57 1.47
N LEU A 241 -29.79 -8.12 1.76
CA LEU A 241 -28.91 -7.51 0.76
C LEU A 241 -28.49 -8.50 -0.33
N GLY A 242 -28.29 -9.78 0.03
CA GLY A 242 -28.06 -10.87 -0.92
C GLY A 242 -29.27 -11.12 -1.82
N ALA A 243 -30.48 -11.13 -1.27
CA ALA A 243 -31.72 -11.22 -2.04
C ALA A 243 -31.88 -10.02 -3.00
N ALA A 244 -31.58 -8.80 -2.53
CA ALA A 244 -31.56 -7.60 -3.37
C ALA A 244 -30.52 -7.70 -4.50
N PHE A 245 -29.31 -8.20 -4.22
CA PHE A 245 -28.29 -8.45 -5.24
C PHE A 245 -28.79 -9.43 -6.30
N PHE A 246 -29.40 -10.55 -5.90
CA PHE A 246 -29.95 -11.55 -6.83
C PHE A 246 -31.10 -10.98 -7.67
N TRP A 247 -31.97 -10.16 -7.06
CA TRP A 247 -33.05 -9.47 -7.77
C TRP A 247 -32.51 -8.48 -8.81
N LEU A 248 -31.55 -7.64 -8.43
CA LEU A 248 -30.90 -6.68 -9.34
C LEU A 248 -30.16 -7.38 -10.48
N GLU A 249 -29.44 -8.47 -10.18
CA GLU A 249 -28.73 -9.27 -11.18
C GLU A 249 -29.70 -9.88 -12.20
N SER A 250 -30.88 -10.33 -11.76
CA SER A 250 -31.88 -10.91 -12.66
C SER A 250 -32.50 -9.92 -13.65
N ARG A 251 -32.37 -8.61 -13.38
CA ARG A 251 -32.88 -7.52 -14.23
C ARG A 251 -31.83 -6.99 -15.22
N HIS A 252 -30.59 -7.46 -15.11
CA HIS A 252 -29.46 -6.97 -15.88
C HIS A 252 -29.13 -7.93 -17.03
N GLU A 253 -30.03 -8.05 -18.01
CA GLU A 253 -29.74 -8.70 -19.30
C GLU A 253 -29.31 -7.63 -20.32
N LEU A 254 -28.00 -7.67 -20.63
CA LEU A 254 -27.24 -7.09 -21.75
C LEU A 254 -27.77 -5.77 -22.35
N SER A 255 -27.28 -4.65 -21.81
CA SER A 255 -27.25 -3.39 -22.55
C SER A 255 -26.19 -3.44 -23.66
N GLU A 256 -26.57 -2.99 -24.85
CA GLU A 256 -25.68 -2.94 -26.00
C GLU A 256 -24.41 -2.12 -25.71
N PRO A 257 -23.27 -2.51 -26.32
CA PRO A 257 -22.02 -1.79 -26.15
C PRO A 257 -22.16 -0.34 -26.63
N VAL A 258 -21.85 0.58 -25.72
CA VAL A 258 -21.83 2.03 -25.99
C VAL A 258 -20.82 2.32 -27.10
N ARG A 259 -21.28 2.72 -28.27
CA ARG A 259 -20.41 3.16 -29.36
C ARG A 259 -19.84 4.57 -29.05
N PRO A 260 -18.53 4.80 -29.14
CA PRO A 260 -17.97 6.13 -28.96
C PRO A 260 -18.46 7.06 -30.08
N GLY A 261 -19.09 8.16 -29.69
CA GLY A 261 -19.51 9.22 -30.61
C GLY A 261 -18.29 9.92 -31.25
N THR A 262 -18.46 10.34 -32.50
CA THR A 262 -17.42 11.06 -33.27
C THR A 262 -17.17 12.43 -32.65
N THR A 263 -15.96 12.67 -32.17
CA THR A 263 -15.52 14.01 -31.76
C THR A 263 -14.73 14.64 -32.90
N ARG A 264 -15.16 15.82 -33.35
CA ARG A 264 -14.42 16.59 -34.38
C ARG A 264 -13.14 17.13 -33.79
N SER A 265 -12.03 16.87 -34.50
CA SER A 265 -10.70 17.42 -34.21
C SER A 265 -10.71 18.93 -34.40
N ALA A 266 -10.30 19.65 -33.36
CA ALA A 266 -10.25 21.11 -33.34
C ALA A 266 -8.91 21.56 -32.75
N LEU A 267 -7.81 21.41 -33.50
CA LEU A 267 -6.56 22.10 -33.18
C LEU A 267 -5.84 22.52 -34.47
N ARG A 268 -5.93 23.83 -34.78
CA ARG A 268 -4.96 24.57 -35.61
C ARG A 268 -4.20 25.50 -34.67
N GLY A 269 -2.87 25.50 -34.76
CA GLY A 269 -1.97 26.18 -33.81
C GLY A 269 -1.38 25.19 -32.80
N GLY A 270 -0.07 25.29 -32.54
CA GLY A 270 0.69 24.33 -31.73
C GLY A 270 0.01 23.94 -30.40
N ALA A 271 0.22 22.69 -29.98
CA ALA A 271 -0.49 22.13 -28.84
C ALA A 271 0.07 22.63 -27.50
N ASP A 272 -0.67 23.49 -26.81
CA ASP A 272 -0.46 23.73 -25.37
C ASP A 272 -0.83 22.45 -24.60
N MET A 273 0.19 21.64 -24.30
CA MET A 273 0.02 20.36 -23.62
C MET A 273 -0.60 20.50 -22.23
N ALA A 274 -0.30 21.59 -21.51
CA ALA A 274 -0.89 21.82 -20.19
C ALA A 274 -2.38 22.15 -20.30
N ARG A 275 -2.79 22.93 -21.32
CA ARG A 275 -4.20 23.16 -21.62
C ARG A 275 -4.91 21.90 -22.10
N LEU A 276 -4.28 21.11 -22.96
CA LEU A 276 -4.82 19.82 -23.41
C LEU A 276 -5.05 18.88 -22.23
N GLU A 277 -4.07 18.72 -21.33
CA GLU A 277 -4.20 17.88 -20.14
C GLU A 277 -5.30 18.36 -19.21
N ARG A 278 -5.43 19.68 -18.99
CA ARG A 278 -6.53 20.25 -18.21
C ARG A 278 -7.89 19.99 -18.87
N LEU A 279 -7.99 20.12 -20.19
CA LEU A 279 -9.22 19.86 -20.93
C LEU A 279 -9.62 18.38 -20.87
N LEU A 280 -8.66 17.48 -21.11
CA LEU A 280 -8.89 16.03 -21.02
C LEU A 280 -9.28 15.65 -19.60
N SER A 281 -8.56 16.14 -18.58
CA SER A 281 -8.88 15.89 -17.17
C SER A 281 -10.26 16.42 -16.78
N ARG A 282 -10.70 17.58 -17.31
CA ARG A 282 -12.05 18.12 -17.07
C ARG A 282 -13.15 17.30 -17.75
N ARG A 283 -12.85 16.72 -18.92
CA ARG A 283 -13.78 15.88 -19.69
C ARG A 283 -13.86 14.44 -19.16
N GLU A 284 -12.90 14.01 -18.35
CA GLU A 284 -12.99 12.72 -17.65
C GLU A 284 -14.24 12.67 -16.75
N PRO A 285 -14.88 11.49 -16.60
CA PRO A 285 -15.99 11.32 -15.67
C PRO A 285 -15.61 11.77 -14.26
N GLY A 286 -16.33 12.77 -13.76
CA GLY A 286 -16.11 13.42 -12.45
C GLY A 286 -14.97 14.43 -12.41
N GLY A 287 -14.19 14.61 -13.48
CA GLY A 287 -12.98 15.43 -13.47
C GLY A 287 -13.15 16.88 -13.03
N LEU A 288 -14.28 17.50 -13.36
CA LEU A 288 -14.68 18.86 -12.95
C LEU A 288 -15.03 18.98 -11.46
N LEU A 289 -15.79 18.02 -10.93
CA LEU A 289 -16.34 18.09 -9.57
C LEU A 289 -15.46 17.39 -8.53
N GLN A 290 -14.64 16.45 -8.97
CA GLN A 290 -13.87 15.61 -8.07
C GLN A 290 -12.90 16.39 -7.20
N VAL A 291 -12.04 17.22 -7.80
CA VAL A 291 -11.02 17.99 -7.07
C VAL A 291 -11.68 18.92 -6.05
N PRO A 292 -12.68 19.76 -6.40
CA PRO A 292 -13.30 20.63 -5.41
C PRO A 292 -14.02 19.85 -4.31
N ILE A 293 -14.74 18.77 -4.62
CA ILE A 293 -15.43 17.95 -3.60
C ILE A 293 -14.42 17.34 -2.63
N VAL A 294 -13.39 16.66 -3.15
CA VAL A 294 -12.36 16.00 -2.32
C VAL A 294 -11.61 17.03 -1.46
N THR A 295 -11.29 18.19 -2.02
CA THR A 295 -10.63 19.28 -1.29
C THR A 295 -11.53 19.85 -0.20
N ALA A 296 -12.81 20.11 -0.51
CA ALA A 296 -13.78 20.62 0.46
C ALA A 296 -14.01 19.61 1.60
N MET A 297 -14.06 18.32 1.30
CA MET A 297 -14.14 17.27 2.32
C MET A 297 -12.91 17.26 3.22
N GLY A 298 -11.70 17.30 2.62
CA GLY A 298 -10.46 17.42 3.40
C GLY A 298 -10.48 18.65 4.30
N ALA A 299 -10.94 19.80 3.79
CA ALA A 299 -11.08 21.03 4.56
C ALA A 299 -12.06 20.89 5.72
N LEU A 300 -13.24 20.30 5.48
CA LEU A 300 -14.27 20.11 6.49
C LEU A 300 -13.78 19.20 7.62
N PHE A 301 -13.12 18.09 7.29
CA PHE A 301 -12.65 17.15 8.30
C PHE A 301 -11.41 17.63 9.07
N ILE A 302 -10.41 18.19 8.37
CA ILE A 302 -9.20 18.70 9.03
C ILE A 302 -9.53 19.97 9.82
N GLY A 303 -10.31 20.88 9.24
CA GLY A 303 -10.79 22.07 9.92
C GLY A 303 -11.67 21.74 11.12
N GLY A 304 -12.57 20.76 11.00
CA GLY A 304 -13.37 20.26 12.11
C GLY A 304 -12.52 19.63 13.22
N ALA A 305 -11.51 18.82 12.87
CA ALA A 305 -10.57 18.26 13.84
C ALA A 305 -9.77 19.36 14.57
N ALA A 306 -9.24 20.34 13.83
CA ALA A 306 -8.52 21.47 14.41
C ALA A 306 -9.42 22.36 15.28
N TRP A 307 -10.66 22.60 14.86
CA TRP A 307 -11.64 23.39 15.62
C TRP A 307 -12.10 22.69 16.90
N THR A 308 -12.39 21.39 16.84
CA THR A 308 -12.79 20.61 18.02
C THR A 308 -11.66 20.47 19.03
N HIS A 309 -10.40 20.39 18.57
CA HIS A 309 -9.22 20.49 19.41
C HIS A 309 -9.16 21.83 20.12
N ASP A 310 -9.30 22.93 19.36
CA ASP A 310 -9.30 24.28 19.90
C ASP A 310 -10.38 24.44 20.98
N ALA A 311 -11.61 24.00 20.72
CA ALA A 311 -12.73 24.16 21.64
C ALA A 311 -12.55 23.45 23.00
N ARG A 312 -11.74 22.40 23.10
CA ARG A 312 -11.70 21.51 24.28
C ARG A 312 -10.54 21.71 25.25
N GLY A 313 -9.49 22.43 24.86
CA GLY A 313 -8.38 22.78 25.78
C GLY A 313 -7.61 21.61 26.40
N GLN A 314 -7.75 20.38 25.89
CA GLN A 314 -7.08 19.20 26.42
C GLN A 314 -5.70 19.01 25.75
N GLY A 315 -4.63 18.95 26.56
CA GLY A 315 -3.23 18.90 26.10
C GLY A 315 -2.81 17.64 25.32
N ALA A 316 -3.65 16.61 25.22
CA ALA A 316 -3.34 15.36 24.51
C ALA A 316 -3.75 15.34 23.01
N GLY A 317 -4.34 16.43 22.49
CA GLY A 317 -5.11 16.36 21.25
C GLY A 317 -4.36 16.67 19.94
N LEU A 318 -3.12 17.16 19.95
CA LEU A 318 -2.47 17.57 18.70
C LEU A 318 -2.05 16.39 17.82
N GLY A 319 -1.46 15.36 18.44
CA GLY A 319 -1.09 14.14 17.71
C GLY A 319 -2.28 13.61 16.91
N LEU A 320 -3.49 13.71 17.48
CA LEU A 320 -4.73 13.37 16.80
C LEU A 320 -5.04 14.30 15.61
N VAL A 321 -4.97 15.63 15.77
CA VAL A 321 -5.23 16.58 14.66
C VAL A 321 -4.28 16.33 13.49
N TRP A 322 -2.98 16.21 13.76
CA TRP A 322 -2.00 15.90 12.72
C TRP A 322 -2.23 14.52 12.12
N ASN A 323 -2.44 13.47 12.93
CA ASN A 323 -2.64 12.11 12.42
C ASN A 323 -3.89 12.01 11.54
N VAL A 324 -4.98 12.69 11.90
CA VAL A 324 -6.19 12.78 11.07
C VAL A 324 -5.88 13.50 9.76
N ALA A 325 -5.18 14.64 9.82
CA ALA A 325 -4.81 15.41 8.64
C ALA A 325 -3.86 14.65 7.69
N ALA A 326 -2.86 13.98 8.27
CA ALA A 326 -1.90 13.12 7.59
C ALA A 326 -2.60 11.92 6.94
N LEU A 327 -3.50 11.23 7.64
CA LEU A 327 -4.22 10.07 7.12
C LEU A 327 -5.17 10.47 5.98
N LEU A 328 -5.93 11.55 6.15
CA LEU A 328 -6.80 12.06 5.09
C LEU A 328 -5.98 12.46 3.86
N THR A 329 -4.86 13.14 4.07
CA THR A 329 -3.97 13.51 2.97
C THR A 329 -3.41 12.26 2.29
N LEU A 330 -2.91 11.29 3.05
CA LEU A 330 -2.42 10.02 2.52
C LEU A 330 -3.47 9.38 1.62
N GLN A 331 -4.69 9.20 2.13
CA GLN A 331 -5.76 8.55 1.38
C GLN A 331 -6.15 9.35 0.14
N LEU A 332 -6.42 10.65 0.29
CA LEU A 332 -6.91 11.50 -0.80
C LEU A 332 -5.87 11.66 -1.91
N VAL A 333 -4.63 11.98 -1.55
CA VAL A 333 -3.53 12.19 -2.50
C VAL A 333 -3.16 10.88 -3.17
N SER A 334 -3.04 9.78 -2.41
CA SER A 334 -2.59 8.52 -2.99
C SER A 334 -3.63 7.93 -3.96
N SER A 335 -4.91 7.93 -3.57
CA SER A 335 -6.01 7.38 -4.36
C SER A 335 -6.26 8.19 -5.62
N LEU A 336 -6.46 9.50 -5.48
CA LEU A 336 -6.68 10.39 -6.59
C LEU A 336 -5.47 10.42 -7.54
N GLY A 337 -4.27 10.52 -6.96
CA GLY A 337 -3.02 10.62 -7.70
C GLY A 337 -2.80 9.41 -8.58
N MET A 338 -2.84 8.21 -8.02
CA MET A 338 -2.60 7.00 -8.79
C MET A 338 -3.71 6.75 -9.82
N GLN A 339 -4.97 7.05 -9.47
CA GLN A 339 -6.08 6.88 -10.38
C GLN A 339 -5.99 7.80 -11.59
N ARG A 340 -5.68 9.10 -11.39
CA ARG A 340 -5.49 10.04 -12.49
C ARG A 340 -4.27 9.71 -13.33
N ALA A 341 -3.16 9.37 -12.69
CA ALA A 341 -1.94 8.94 -13.39
C ALA A 341 -2.20 7.75 -14.30
N THR A 342 -2.89 6.73 -13.79
CA THR A 342 -3.27 5.53 -14.56
C THR A 342 -4.19 5.85 -15.71
N ARG A 343 -5.23 6.66 -15.48
CA ARG A 343 -6.14 7.08 -16.55
C ARG A 343 -5.38 7.83 -17.64
N GLY A 344 -4.45 8.69 -17.26
CA GLY A 344 -3.53 9.35 -18.16
C GLY A 344 -2.75 8.35 -19.01
N ALA A 345 -2.11 7.35 -18.40
CA ALA A 345 -1.32 6.33 -19.11
C ALA A 345 -2.19 5.44 -20.02
N THR A 346 -3.38 5.05 -19.55
CA THR A 346 -4.33 4.24 -20.33
C THR A 346 -4.84 5.02 -21.53
N ARG A 347 -5.16 6.30 -21.35
CA ARG A 347 -5.61 7.19 -22.43
C ARG A 347 -4.54 7.32 -23.51
N ASP A 348 -3.28 7.47 -23.12
CA ASP A 348 -2.18 7.54 -24.08
C ASP A 348 -2.03 6.24 -24.86
N THR A 349 -2.27 5.11 -24.20
CA THR A 349 -2.23 3.79 -24.83
C THR A 349 -3.28 3.66 -25.95
N LEU A 350 -4.47 4.21 -25.74
CA LEU A 350 -5.51 4.23 -26.77
C LEU A 350 -5.29 5.27 -27.85
N ALA A 351 -4.82 6.44 -27.43
CA ALA A 351 -4.57 7.54 -28.33
C ALA A 351 -3.27 7.33 -29.11
N ARG A 352 -2.56 6.20 -28.94
CA ARG A 352 -1.29 5.86 -29.59
C ARG A 352 -1.24 6.25 -31.07
N PRO A 353 -2.19 5.83 -31.93
CA PRO A 353 -2.09 6.10 -33.37
C PRO A 353 -2.20 7.60 -33.68
N LEU A 354 -2.91 8.35 -32.82
CA LEU A 354 -3.10 9.79 -32.95
C LEU A 354 -1.92 10.55 -32.33
N LEU A 355 -1.44 10.16 -31.15
CA LEU A 355 -0.30 10.78 -30.47
C LEU A 355 1.00 10.59 -31.27
N GLY A 356 1.20 9.43 -31.89
CA GLY A 356 2.34 9.16 -32.76
C GLY A 356 2.38 10.00 -34.03
N ALA A 357 1.23 10.52 -34.48
CA ALA A 357 1.14 11.40 -35.64
C ALA A 357 1.36 12.88 -35.30
N LEU A 358 1.42 13.24 -34.01
CA LEU A 358 1.62 14.63 -33.58
C LEU A 358 3.11 14.92 -33.37
N PRO A 359 3.58 16.15 -33.66
CA PRO A 359 4.96 16.56 -33.41
C PRO A 359 5.21 16.85 -31.91
N ILE A 360 4.86 15.91 -31.04
CA ILE A 360 5.01 16.01 -29.58
C ILE A 360 5.95 14.90 -29.12
N ALA A 361 7.06 15.26 -28.47
CA ALA A 361 7.93 14.26 -27.89
C ALA A 361 7.23 13.59 -26.68
N PRO A 362 7.23 12.26 -26.54
CA PRO A 362 6.52 11.60 -25.43
C PRO A 362 7.03 12.03 -24.04
N ARG A 363 8.30 12.47 -23.94
CA ARG A 363 8.87 13.09 -22.74
C ARG A 363 8.09 14.34 -22.30
N ASP A 364 7.61 15.13 -23.26
CA ASP A 364 6.87 16.38 -23.00
C ASP A 364 5.46 16.04 -22.52
N THR A 365 4.87 14.97 -23.05
CA THR A 365 3.60 14.41 -22.58
C THR A 365 3.68 13.95 -21.12
N LEU A 366 4.69 13.15 -20.75
CA LEU A 366 4.84 12.67 -19.37
C LEU A 366 5.17 13.80 -18.38
N THR A 367 6.05 14.73 -18.75
CA THR A 367 6.40 15.86 -17.89
C THR A 367 5.21 16.81 -17.69
N SER A 368 4.43 17.07 -18.73
CA SER A 368 3.21 17.88 -18.65
C SER A 368 2.16 17.22 -17.74
N LYS A 369 1.94 15.90 -17.87
CA LYS A 369 1.05 15.14 -16.96
C LYS A 369 1.52 15.20 -15.51
N ALA A 370 2.81 14.99 -15.26
CA ALA A 370 3.38 15.06 -13.91
C ALA A 370 3.17 16.45 -13.28
N HIS A 371 3.36 17.51 -14.07
CA HIS A 371 3.11 18.88 -13.63
C HIS A 371 1.61 19.15 -13.35
N ALA A 372 0.72 18.73 -14.26
CA ALA A 372 -0.72 18.90 -14.09
C ALA A 372 -1.25 18.13 -12.86
N LEU A 373 -0.76 16.91 -12.64
CA LEU A 373 -1.13 16.11 -11.48
C LEU A 373 -0.56 16.71 -10.19
N ARG A 374 0.66 17.24 -10.21
CA ARG A 374 1.27 17.93 -9.06
C ARG A 374 0.41 19.10 -8.58
N LEU A 375 0.01 19.99 -9.48
CA LEU A 375 -0.87 21.11 -9.14
C LEU A 375 -2.21 20.62 -8.57
N THR A 376 -2.79 19.58 -9.19
CA THR A 376 -4.05 18.98 -8.71
C THR A 376 -3.92 18.44 -7.29
N LEU A 377 -2.88 17.65 -7.00
CA LEU A 377 -2.72 17.02 -5.70
C LEU A 377 -2.31 18.02 -4.61
N LEU A 378 -1.59 19.09 -4.95
CA LEU A 378 -1.32 20.19 -4.02
C LEU A 378 -2.59 20.94 -3.62
N ILE A 379 -3.53 21.15 -4.55
CA ILE A 379 -4.86 21.71 -4.22
C ILE A 379 -5.59 20.77 -3.25
N VAL A 380 -5.57 19.46 -3.53
CA VAL A 380 -6.21 18.45 -2.66
C VAL A 380 -5.57 18.36 -1.28
N ALA A 381 -4.27 18.62 -1.18
CA ALA A 381 -3.53 18.65 0.09
C ALA A 381 -3.57 20.01 0.80
N ALA A 382 -4.04 21.08 0.17
CA ALA A 382 -4.14 22.41 0.77
C ALA A 382 -4.89 22.45 2.12
N PRO A 383 -5.93 21.63 2.37
CA PRO A 383 -6.54 21.48 3.69
C PRO A 383 -5.58 21.16 4.84
N LEU A 384 -4.40 20.59 4.58
CA LEU A 384 -3.36 20.42 5.61
C LEU A 384 -3.01 21.74 6.31
N LEU A 385 -3.07 22.87 5.59
CA LEU A 385 -2.78 24.18 6.15
C LEU A 385 -3.76 24.60 7.26
N LEU A 386 -4.95 23.99 7.33
CA LEU A 386 -5.90 24.22 8.42
C LEU A 386 -5.40 23.69 9.77
N THR A 387 -4.39 22.81 9.78
CA THR A 387 -3.69 22.44 11.03
C THR A 387 -3.02 23.64 11.70
N LEU A 388 -2.67 24.69 10.95
CA LEU A 388 -2.14 25.94 11.51
C LEU A 388 -3.14 26.65 12.42
N LEU A 389 -4.45 26.38 12.28
CA LEU A 389 -5.46 26.93 13.20
C LEU A 389 -5.22 26.47 14.64
N ALA A 390 -4.61 25.29 14.85
CA ALA A 390 -4.26 24.79 16.16
C ALA A 390 -3.13 25.59 16.84
N LEU A 391 -2.31 26.35 16.08
CA LEU A 391 -1.21 27.16 16.63
C LEU A 391 -1.67 28.27 17.57
N ARG A 392 -2.93 28.68 17.49
CA ARG A 392 -3.45 29.80 18.30
C ARG A 392 -3.38 29.53 19.81
N ARG A 393 -3.43 28.27 20.25
CA ARG A 393 -3.46 27.92 21.68
C ARG A 393 -2.18 27.28 22.21
N ASP A 394 -1.41 26.64 21.34
CA ASP A 394 -0.17 25.99 21.77
C ASP A 394 0.97 26.38 20.80
N PRO A 395 1.85 27.31 21.21
CA PRO A 395 2.99 27.74 20.42
C PRO A 395 4.04 26.65 20.20
N HIS A 396 4.10 25.62 21.07
CA HIS A 396 5.04 24.51 20.90
C HIS A 396 4.75 23.70 19.64
N LEU A 397 3.48 23.70 19.21
CA LEU A 397 3.01 23.15 17.93
C LEU A 397 3.66 23.80 16.72
N GLY A 398 4.05 25.07 16.86
CA GLY A 398 4.73 25.82 15.81
C GLY A 398 5.98 25.11 15.35
N ARG A 399 6.74 24.51 16.28
CA ARG A 399 7.98 23.80 15.96
C ARG A 399 7.70 22.51 15.19
N GLU A 400 6.68 21.74 15.59
CA GLU A 400 6.37 20.48 14.94
C GLU A 400 5.74 20.69 13.55
N LEU A 401 4.78 21.62 13.43
CA LEU A 401 4.16 21.96 12.16
C LEU A 401 5.13 22.66 11.19
N ALA A 402 6.11 23.42 11.70
CA ALA A 402 7.10 24.12 10.88
C ALA A 402 7.92 23.17 9.99
N TRP A 403 8.20 21.94 10.43
CA TRP A 403 8.87 20.95 9.59
C TRP A 403 7.87 19.99 8.92
N ARG A 404 6.78 19.60 9.59
CA ARG A 404 5.82 18.64 9.05
C ARG A 404 5.11 19.12 7.79
N LEU A 405 4.61 20.36 7.79
CA LEU A 405 3.89 20.92 6.64
C LEU A 405 4.73 21.02 5.36
N PRO A 406 5.92 21.65 5.36
CA PRO A 406 6.71 21.74 4.14
C PRO A 406 7.18 20.36 3.64
N LEU A 407 7.54 19.43 4.53
CA LEU A 407 7.92 18.07 4.12
C LEU A 407 6.73 17.28 3.56
N ALA A 408 5.54 17.39 4.17
CA ALA A 408 4.31 16.76 3.67
C ALA A 408 3.92 17.28 2.29
N LEU A 409 3.91 18.61 2.09
CA LEU A 409 3.59 19.23 0.79
C LEU A 409 4.64 18.89 -0.29
N SER A 410 5.92 18.83 0.10
CA SER A 410 6.99 18.36 -0.77
C SER A 410 6.76 16.90 -1.18
N ALA A 411 6.38 16.04 -0.22
CA ALA A 411 6.07 14.64 -0.48
C ALA A 411 4.87 14.47 -1.42
N VAL A 412 3.82 15.29 -1.28
CA VAL A 412 2.68 15.34 -2.22
C VAL A 412 3.15 15.68 -3.63
N ALA A 413 4.03 16.67 -3.78
CA ALA A 413 4.52 17.09 -5.09
C ALA A 413 5.41 16.04 -5.77
N ILE A 414 6.26 15.36 -4.98
CA ILE A 414 7.10 14.25 -5.44
C ILE A 414 6.22 13.05 -5.80
N TYR A 415 5.29 12.65 -4.92
CA TYR A 415 4.34 11.56 -5.13
C TYR A 415 3.54 11.76 -6.44
N ALA A 416 3.03 12.96 -6.68
CA ALA A 416 2.27 13.27 -7.89
C ALA A 416 3.10 13.00 -9.17
N SER A 417 4.38 13.33 -9.12
CA SER A 417 5.30 13.10 -10.25
C SER A 417 5.57 11.61 -10.40
N ALA A 418 5.85 10.93 -9.29
CA ALA A 418 6.10 9.50 -9.23
C ALA A 418 4.93 8.69 -9.79
N ALA A 419 3.70 9.02 -9.38
CA ALA A 419 2.48 8.34 -9.81
C ALA A 419 2.35 8.31 -11.34
N VAL A 420 2.65 9.41 -12.03
CA VAL A 420 2.60 9.46 -13.51
C VAL A 420 3.60 8.49 -14.14
N TYR A 421 4.85 8.49 -13.69
CA TYR A 421 5.89 7.64 -14.27
C TYR A 421 5.66 6.16 -13.94
N VAL A 422 5.26 5.86 -12.70
CA VAL A 422 4.92 4.50 -12.29
C VAL A 422 3.68 3.99 -13.04
N ALA A 423 2.64 4.81 -13.18
CA ALA A 423 1.47 4.46 -13.97
C ALA A 423 1.80 4.23 -15.45
N PHE A 424 2.72 5.02 -16.02
CA PHE A 424 3.20 4.80 -17.38
C PHE A 424 3.94 3.46 -17.52
N LEU A 425 4.88 3.16 -16.63
CA LEU A 425 5.64 1.90 -16.64
C LEU A 425 4.75 0.65 -16.49
N THR A 426 3.58 0.79 -15.87
CA THR A 426 2.77 -0.37 -15.44
C THR A 426 1.44 -0.49 -16.16
N ALA A 427 0.91 0.61 -16.69
CA ALA A 427 -0.38 0.69 -17.37
C ALA A 427 -0.31 1.43 -18.73
N GLY A 428 0.86 1.99 -19.09
CA GLY A 428 1.05 2.80 -20.28
C GLY A 428 1.37 1.98 -21.54
N LEU A 429 1.79 2.71 -22.59
CA LEU A 429 2.10 2.17 -23.91
C LEU A 429 3.12 1.04 -23.82
N GLY A 430 2.74 -0.16 -24.28
CA GLY A 430 3.59 -1.36 -24.27
C GLY A 430 3.51 -2.21 -22.99
N ALA A 431 2.81 -1.76 -21.94
CA ALA A 431 2.56 -2.59 -20.77
C ALA A 431 1.67 -3.81 -21.12
N VAL A 432 2.21 -5.01 -20.92
CA VAL A 432 1.50 -6.30 -21.11
C VAL A 432 0.30 -6.46 -20.16
N ARG A 433 0.18 -5.58 -19.15
CA ARG A 433 -0.84 -5.61 -18.10
C ARG A 433 -1.80 -4.41 -18.22
N PRO A 434 -2.97 -4.55 -18.87
CA PRO A 434 -3.96 -3.47 -18.96
C PRO A 434 -4.70 -3.18 -17.63
N ARG A 435 -4.13 -3.51 -16.47
CA ARG A 435 -4.80 -3.44 -15.14
C ARG A 435 -4.15 -2.50 -14.12
N GLY A 436 -3.13 -1.72 -14.47
CA GLY A 436 -2.59 -0.74 -13.55
C GLY A 436 -3.67 0.24 -13.05
N GLY A 437 -3.54 0.73 -11.82
CA GLY A 437 -4.34 1.82 -11.26
C GLY A 437 -5.61 1.50 -10.47
N VAL A 438 -5.83 0.25 -10.10
CA VAL A 438 -6.74 -0.05 -8.99
C VAL A 438 -5.99 0.22 -7.69
N PHE A 439 -6.63 0.92 -6.75
CA PHE A 439 -6.12 1.10 -5.40
C PHE A 439 -5.75 -0.27 -4.82
N GLY A 440 -4.49 -0.44 -4.37
CA GLY A 440 -3.96 -1.74 -3.96
C GLY A 440 -3.10 -2.49 -4.98
N SER A 441 -2.75 -1.85 -6.10
CA SER A 441 -1.65 -2.33 -6.94
C SER A 441 -0.29 -2.15 -6.23
N LEU A 442 0.69 -3.02 -6.51
CA LEU A 442 2.04 -2.97 -5.92
C LEU A 442 2.71 -1.61 -6.16
N GLU A 443 2.48 -1.10 -7.36
CA GLU A 443 2.88 0.21 -7.83
C GLU A 443 2.37 1.33 -6.93
N SER A 444 1.12 1.23 -6.47
CA SER A 444 0.54 2.20 -5.53
C SER A 444 1.24 2.13 -4.18
N PHE A 445 1.62 0.93 -3.72
CA PHE A 445 2.34 0.77 -2.45
C PHE A 445 3.76 1.29 -2.47
N LEU A 446 4.47 1.04 -3.56
CA LEU A 446 5.83 1.56 -3.71
C LEU A 446 5.89 3.06 -3.50
N LEU A 447 4.83 3.76 -3.91
CA LEU A 447 4.70 5.19 -3.70
C LEU A 447 4.05 5.54 -2.35
N ALA A 448 3.01 4.82 -1.95
CA ALA A 448 2.23 5.14 -0.76
C ALA A 448 2.98 4.89 0.55
N VAL A 449 3.82 3.85 0.63
CA VAL A 449 4.62 3.55 1.84
C VAL A 449 5.59 4.68 2.17
N PRO A 450 6.55 5.05 1.31
CA PRO A 450 7.47 6.14 1.62
C PRO A 450 6.75 7.49 1.75
N PHE A 451 5.63 7.70 1.04
CA PHE A 451 4.79 8.87 1.23
C PHE A 451 4.16 8.92 2.64
N ALA A 452 3.58 7.81 3.09
CA ALA A 452 3.05 7.67 4.45
C ALA A 452 4.16 7.86 5.50
N SER A 453 5.35 7.31 5.28
CA SER A 453 6.51 7.46 6.17
C SER A 453 6.93 8.92 6.35
N VAL A 454 6.77 9.79 5.34
CA VAL A 454 6.97 11.24 5.52
C VAL A 454 5.89 11.84 6.42
N LEU A 455 4.62 11.51 6.16
CA LEU A 455 3.47 12.09 6.86
C LEU A 455 3.44 11.71 8.35
N PHE A 456 3.80 10.47 8.66
CA PHE A 456 3.76 9.91 10.02
C PHE A 456 5.14 9.83 10.69
N ALA A 457 6.14 10.54 10.16
CA ALA A 457 7.47 10.51 10.73
C ALA A 457 7.48 10.99 12.21
N PRO A 458 8.22 10.33 13.12
CA PRO A 458 8.33 10.76 14.51
C PRO A 458 9.15 12.06 14.66
N GLY A 459 10.00 12.40 13.69
CA GLY A 459 10.78 13.64 13.69
C GLY A 459 11.26 14.07 12.29
N PRO A 460 11.88 15.26 12.19
CA PRO A 460 12.28 15.85 10.91
C PRO A 460 13.34 15.02 10.18
N GLY A 461 14.27 14.37 10.90
CA GLY A 461 15.27 13.49 10.29
C GLY A 461 14.67 12.28 9.58
N SER A 462 13.75 11.57 10.24
CA SER A 462 13.00 10.45 9.65
C SER A 462 12.11 10.88 8.47
N ALA A 463 11.50 12.07 8.56
CA ALA A 463 10.69 12.62 7.48
C ALA A 463 11.53 12.95 6.26
N LEU A 464 12.68 13.61 6.46
CA LEU A 464 13.61 13.94 5.40
C LEU A 464 14.17 12.69 4.73
N LEU A 465 14.55 11.66 5.50
CA LEU A 465 15.03 10.39 4.98
C LEU A 465 13.95 9.69 4.12
N SER A 466 12.71 9.68 4.59
CA SER A 466 11.56 9.13 3.84
C SER A 466 11.29 9.93 2.56
N LEU A 467 11.44 11.25 2.61
CA LEU A 467 11.28 12.14 1.46
C LEU A 467 12.37 11.92 0.41
N VAL A 468 13.63 11.76 0.84
CA VAL A 468 14.75 11.41 -0.04
C VAL A 468 14.50 10.06 -0.70
N THR A 469 13.99 9.07 0.05
CA THR A 469 13.63 7.76 -0.49
C THR A 469 12.54 7.86 -1.55
N LEU A 470 11.47 8.62 -1.28
CA LEU A 470 10.41 8.89 -2.25
C LEU A 470 10.95 9.64 -3.50
N GLY A 471 11.86 10.59 -3.29
CA GLY A 471 12.54 11.33 -4.37
C GLY A 471 13.40 10.43 -5.26
N ALA A 472 14.18 9.52 -4.67
CA ALA A 472 15.00 8.55 -5.39
C ALA A 472 14.14 7.59 -6.21
N LEU A 473 13.06 7.06 -5.62
CA LEU A 473 12.09 6.23 -6.31
C LEU A 473 11.45 6.98 -7.49
N THR A 474 11.10 8.25 -7.30
CA THR A 474 10.53 9.10 -8.36
C THR A 474 11.53 9.35 -9.49
N PHE A 475 12.78 9.63 -9.14
CA PHE A 475 13.86 9.79 -10.11
C PHE A 475 14.04 8.53 -10.95
N GLU A 476 14.07 7.37 -10.31
CA GLU A 476 14.24 6.08 -10.98
C GLU A 476 13.03 5.71 -11.84
N ALA A 477 11.81 5.90 -11.34
CA ALA A 477 10.59 5.73 -12.12
C ALA A 477 10.58 6.65 -13.35
N ARG A 478 10.98 7.92 -13.18
CA ARG A 478 11.12 8.88 -14.28
C ARG A 478 12.17 8.43 -15.29
N ARG A 479 13.36 8.06 -14.83
CA ARG A 479 14.45 7.62 -15.71
C ARG A 479 14.03 6.38 -16.51
N ALA A 480 13.45 5.38 -15.84
CA ALA A 480 12.94 4.19 -16.49
C ALA A 480 11.86 4.53 -17.52
N ALA A 481 10.85 5.33 -17.14
CA ALA A 481 9.78 5.76 -18.05
C ALA A 481 10.31 6.53 -19.26
N LEU A 482 11.27 7.43 -19.07
CA LEU A 482 11.91 8.19 -20.16
C LEU A 482 12.83 7.32 -21.02
N SER A 483 13.48 6.29 -20.46
CA SER A 483 14.28 5.35 -21.25
C SER A 483 13.44 4.40 -22.11
N THR A 484 12.17 4.21 -21.74
CA THR A 484 11.19 3.41 -22.49
C THR A 484 10.42 4.23 -23.54
N ILE A 485 10.66 5.55 -23.64
CA ILE A 485 9.88 6.46 -24.49
C ILE A 485 10.18 6.33 -25.98
N ASP A 486 11.35 5.80 -26.37
CA ASP A 486 11.76 5.68 -27.77
C ASP A 486 10.89 4.71 -28.60
N TRP A 487 9.85 4.08 -28.04
CA TRP A 487 9.19 2.93 -28.66
C TRP A 487 7.67 3.05 -28.69
N LEU A 488 7.22 3.83 -29.67
CA LEU A 488 5.89 3.67 -30.27
C LEU A 488 5.83 2.46 -31.23
N ASP A 489 6.91 1.70 -31.42
CA ASP A 489 7.03 0.69 -32.49
C ASP A 489 7.54 -0.72 -32.09
N ASP A 490 8.03 -0.98 -30.86
CA ASP A 490 8.52 -2.33 -30.47
C ASP A 490 7.83 -2.86 -29.20
N PRO A 491 6.85 -3.76 -29.36
CA PRO A 491 6.17 -4.41 -28.25
C PRO A 491 7.01 -5.51 -27.57
N GLU A 492 8.19 -5.88 -28.08
CA GLU A 492 8.99 -7.01 -27.59
C GLU A 492 10.03 -6.63 -26.54
N ARG A 493 10.38 -5.35 -26.39
CA ARG A 493 11.41 -4.90 -25.45
C ARG A 493 10.87 -4.81 -24.02
N GLU A 494 11.53 -5.42 -23.02
CA GLU A 494 11.08 -5.38 -21.62
C GLU A 494 11.31 -3.99 -20.99
N HIS A 495 10.27 -3.43 -20.35
CA HIS A 495 10.19 -1.99 -20.00
C HIS A 495 10.75 -1.65 -18.60
N SER A 496 11.03 -2.65 -17.77
CA SER A 496 11.49 -2.47 -16.40
C SER A 496 13.00 -2.61 -16.29
N THR A 497 13.67 -1.59 -15.75
CA THR A 497 15.09 -1.69 -15.42
C THR A 497 15.30 -2.62 -14.21
N GLU A 498 16.46 -3.27 -14.12
CA GLU A 498 16.82 -4.09 -12.95
C GLU A 498 16.74 -3.31 -11.63
N VAL A 499 17.09 -2.01 -11.64
CA VAL A 499 16.96 -1.13 -10.48
C VAL A 499 15.49 -0.98 -10.08
N TRP A 500 14.61 -0.76 -11.07
CA TRP A 500 13.17 -0.67 -10.82
C TRP A 500 12.61 -1.97 -10.21
N LYS A 501 12.98 -3.13 -10.77
CA LYS A 501 12.57 -4.44 -10.23
C LYS A 501 13.07 -4.64 -8.79
N ALA A 502 14.31 -4.28 -8.51
CA ALA A 502 14.86 -4.38 -7.15
C ALA A 502 14.12 -3.45 -6.16
N LEU A 503 13.80 -2.21 -6.55
CA LEU A 503 12.99 -1.29 -5.73
C LEU A 503 11.58 -1.83 -5.48
N VAL A 504 10.97 -2.47 -6.48
CA VAL A 504 9.67 -3.13 -6.37
C VAL A 504 9.72 -4.24 -5.30
N VAL A 505 10.74 -5.10 -5.35
CA VAL A 505 10.96 -6.17 -4.37
C VAL A 505 11.23 -5.59 -2.98
N PHE A 506 12.03 -4.53 -2.89
CA PHE A 506 12.33 -3.88 -1.62
C PHE A 506 11.07 -3.30 -0.94
N GLY A 507 10.21 -2.61 -1.70
CA GLY A 507 8.94 -2.12 -1.17
C GLY A 507 7.98 -3.24 -0.76
N GLY A 508 7.93 -4.33 -1.55
CA GLY A 508 7.17 -5.53 -1.19
C GLY A 508 7.67 -6.17 0.11
N PHE A 509 8.99 -6.21 0.32
CA PHE A 509 9.62 -6.70 1.54
C PHE A 509 9.25 -5.85 2.76
N GLN A 510 9.33 -4.52 2.66
CA GLN A 510 8.92 -3.62 3.73
C GLN A 510 7.44 -3.82 4.12
N GLY A 511 6.56 -3.97 3.12
CA GLY A 511 5.15 -4.27 3.38
C GLY A 511 4.93 -5.64 4.04
N ALA A 512 5.67 -6.67 3.64
CA ALA A 512 5.63 -7.98 4.27
C ALA A 512 6.12 -7.95 5.71
N GLN A 513 7.22 -7.25 5.99
CA GLN A 513 7.78 -7.11 7.32
C GLN A 513 6.79 -6.46 8.29
N LEU A 514 6.13 -5.39 7.86
CA LEU A 514 5.06 -4.75 8.63
C LEU A 514 3.89 -5.70 8.91
N LEU A 515 3.45 -6.52 7.94
CA LEU A 515 2.42 -7.54 8.18
C LEU A 515 2.83 -8.44 9.33
N ILE A 516 4.01 -9.00 9.17
CA ILE A 516 4.43 -10.16 9.90
C ILE A 516 4.64 -9.75 11.37
N GLN A 517 5.19 -8.56 11.61
CA GLN A 517 5.27 -7.98 12.95
C GLN A 517 3.89 -7.86 13.61
N GLN A 518 2.87 -7.47 12.86
CA GLN A 518 1.50 -7.32 13.36
C GLN A 518 0.78 -8.67 13.55
N LEU A 519 1.11 -9.69 12.77
CA LEU A 519 0.63 -11.05 13.03
C LEU A 519 1.30 -11.63 14.27
N ALA A 520 2.58 -11.33 14.46
CA ALA A 520 3.34 -11.80 15.61
C ALA A 520 2.76 -11.27 16.92
N THR A 521 2.37 -9.99 16.99
CA THR A 521 1.71 -9.41 18.18
C THR A 521 0.38 -10.08 18.52
N LEU A 522 -0.38 -10.57 17.54
CA LEU A 522 -1.64 -11.32 17.79
C LEU A 522 -1.40 -12.70 18.38
N LEU A 523 -0.29 -13.32 17.99
CA LEU A 523 0.16 -14.58 18.56
C LEU A 523 0.84 -14.34 19.93
N GLY A 524 0.77 -13.11 20.42
CA GLY A 524 1.18 -12.59 21.73
C GLY A 524 1.11 -13.60 22.86
N ASP A 525 -0.09 -14.13 23.06
CA ASP A 525 -0.40 -15.01 24.19
C ASP A 525 0.07 -16.46 23.99
N TRP A 526 0.37 -16.83 22.74
CA TRP A 526 0.76 -18.19 22.35
C TRP A 526 2.27 -18.37 22.19
N LEU A 527 3.00 -17.27 21.99
CA LEU A 527 4.43 -17.27 21.72
C LEU A 527 5.12 -16.23 22.61
N SER A 528 6.32 -16.55 23.11
CA SER A 528 7.12 -15.55 23.80
C SER A 528 7.48 -14.37 22.87
N ALA A 529 7.64 -13.16 23.42
CA ALA A 529 8.04 -11.98 22.64
C ALA A 529 9.33 -12.22 21.78
N PRO A 530 10.34 -12.96 22.27
CA PRO A 530 11.43 -13.46 21.45
C PRO A 530 10.99 -14.24 20.20
N LEU A 531 10.15 -15.26 20.37
CA LEU A 531 9.69 -16.11 19.26
C LEU A 531 8.84 -15.33 18.25
N GLN A 532 8.04 -14.39 18.73
CA GLN A 532 7.28 -13.47 17.87
C GLN A 532 8.21 -12.66 16.97
N LEU A 533 9.23 -12.02 17.55
CA LEU A 533 10.18 -11.22 16.80
C LEU A 533 10.99 -12.07 15.81
N LEU A 534 11.48 -13.22 16.25
CA LEU A 534 12.31 -14.12 15.44
C LEU A 534 11.53 -14.79 14.30
N GLY A 535 10.30 -15.23 14.60
CA GLY A 535 9.38 -15.73 13.59
C GLY A 535 9.06 -14.63 12.58
N ALA A 536 8.89 -13.40 13.06
CA ALA A 536 8.61 -12.28 12.20
C ALA A 536 9.76 -11.96 11.23
N TYR A 537 10.98 -11.97 11.76
CA TYR A 537 12.19 -11.75 10.99
C TYR A 537 12.41 -12.86 9.95
N THR A 538 12.21 -14.12 10.33
CA THR A 538 12.36 -15.29 9.46
C THR A 538 11.40 -15.26 8.28
N LEU A 539 10.12 -14.98 8.53
CA LEU A 539 9.12 -14.89 7.46
C LEU A 539 9.39 -13.69 6.54
N SER A 540 9.90 -12.58 7.07
CA SER A 540 10.25 -11.39 6.28
C SER A 540 11.44 -11.68 5.37
N ALA A 541 12.47 -12.37 5.88
CA ALA A 541 13.60 -12.85 5.08
C ALA A 541 13.14 -13.86 4.01
N ALA A 542 12.26 -14.80 4.34
CA ALA A 542 11.71 -15.73 3.36
C ALA A 542 10.95 -15.02 2.23
N ALA A 543 10.16 -13.98 2.57
CA ALA A 543 9.48 -13.16 1.58
C ALA A 543 10.48 -12.42 0.68
N LEU A 544 11.49 -11.76 1.25
CA LEU A 544 12.54 -11.08 0.48
C LEU A 544 13.26 -12.04 -0.46
N TRP A 545 13.64 -13.21 0.02
CA TRP A 545 14.29 -14.24 -0.78
C TRP A 545 13.41 -14.69 -1.95
N ALA A 546 12.15 -15.03 -1.69
CA ALA A 546 11.21 -15.48 -2.72
C ALA A 546 10.96 -14.42 -3.79
N MET A 547 10.86 -13.15 -3.41
CA MET A 547 10.73 -12.03 -4.36
C MET A 547 12.01 -11.80 -5.16
N THR A 548 13.16 -11.86 -4.51
CA THR A 548 14.48 -11.66 -5.13
C THR A 548 14.74 -12.72 -6.20
N GLN A 549 14.62 -14.01 -5.85
CA GLN A 549 14.88 -15.11 -6.80
C GLN A 549 14.01 -15.09 -8.06
N ARG A 550 12.89 -14.39 -7.98
CA ARG A 550 11.88 -14.35 -9.03
C ARG A 550 12.08 -13.16 -9.96
N GLU A 551 12.41 -11.99 -9.42
CA GLU A 551 12.55 -10.76 -10.21
C GLU A 551 14.00 -10.49 -10.64
N GLN A 552 14.97 -11.14 -10.00
CA GLN A 552 16.38 -11.07 -10.37
C GLN A 552 16.63 -11.85 -11.68
N GLU A 553 17.02 -11.15 -12.74
CA GLU A 553 17.33 -11.78 -14.03
C GLU A 553 18.76 -12.33 -14.10
N ARG A 554 19.69 -11.67 -13.41
CA ARG A 554 21.12 -12.02 -13.41
C ARG A 554 21.48 -12.79 -12.16
N ASP A 555 22.14 -13.93 -12.32
CA ASP A 555 22.60 -14.71 -11.17
C ASP A 555 23.46 -13.89 -10.21
N ALA A 556 23.19 -14.05 -8.92
CA ALA A 556 24.02 -13.46 -7.88
C ALA A 556 25.43 -14.07 -7.94
N PRO A 557 26.48 -13.29 -7.63
CA PRO A 557 27.84 -13.81 -7.58
C PRO A 557 27.96 -15.01 -6.63
N PRO A 558 28.71 -16.07 -7.00
CA PRO A 558 28.79 -17.28 -6.19
C PRO A 558 29.48 -17.00 -4.85
N LEU A 559 29.07 -17.73 -3.82
CA LEU A 559 29.72 -17.71 -2.51
C LEU A 559 31.12 -18.33 -2.64
N ARG A 560 32.17 -17.52 -2.45
CA ARG A 560 33.57 -17.96 -2.54
C ARG A 560 34.18 -18.09 -1.14
N PRO A 561 34.30 -19.30 -0.55
CA PRO A 561 34.71 -19.45 0.85
C PRO A 561 36.11 -18.89 1.15
N LYS A 562 36.99 -18.83 0.14
CA LYS A 562 38.37 -18.31 0.28
C LYS A 562 38.46 -16.87 0.80
N LEU A 563 37.40 -16.06 0.66
CA LEU A 563 37.37 -14.67 1.11
C LEU A 563 36.56 -14.47 2.40
N ALA A 564 36.15 -15.55 3.07
CA ALA A 564 35.51 -15.48 4.39
C ALA A 564 36.38 -14.77 5.47
N PRO A 565 37.72 -14.92 5.51
CA PRO A 565 38.55 -14.21 6.49
C PRO A 565 38.48 -12.68 6.38
N LEU A 566 38.35 -12.16 5.15
CA LEU A 566 38.10 -10.73 4.94
C LEU A 566 36.76 -10.33 5.57
N GLY A 567 35.74 -11.17 5.42
CA GLY A 567 34.43 -10.96 6.05
C GLY A 567 34.54 -10.88 7.58
N LEU A 568 35.32 -11.76 8.22
CA LEU A 568 35.54 -11.71 9.68
C LEU A 568 36.13 -10.36 10.12
N GLY A 569 37.15 -9.87 9.42
CA GLY A 569 37.78 -8.59 9.73
C GLY A 569 36.83 -7.40 9.53
N LEU A 570 36.09 -7.37 8.43
CA LEU A 570 35.09 -6.31 8.16
C LEU A 570 33.93 -6.33 9.15
N GLY A 571 33.48 -7.52 9.53
CA GLY A 571 32.43 -7.71 10.53
C GLY A 571 32.88 -7.23 11.91
N ALA A 572 34.10 -7.58 12.33
CA ALA A 572 34.67 -7.11 13.59
C ALA A 572 34.84 -5.58 13.62
N LEU A 573 35.30 -4.98 12.51
CA LEU A 573 35.38 -3.51 12.37
C LEU A 573 34.00 -2.86 12.51
N SER A 574 33.00 -3.42 11.81
CA SER A 574 31.63 -2.91 11.88
C SER A 574 31.02 -3.05 13.28
N ALA A 575 31.25 -4.18 13.96
CA ALA A 575 30.85 -4.42 15.33
C ALA A 575 31.50 -3.42 16.30
N GLY A 576 32.81 -3.13 16.13
CA GLY A 576 33.52 -2.11 16.90
C GLY A 576 32.93 -0.70 16.70
N CYS A 577 32.58 -0.33 15.46
CA CYS A 577 31.89 0.93 15.17
C CYS A 577 30.50 0.99 15.85
N ALA A 578 29.75 -0.11 15.81
CA ALA A 578 28.43 -0.19 16.47
C ALA A 578 28.55 -0.04 17.99
N TRP A 579 29.51 -0.71 18.61
CA TRP A 579 29.81 -0.59 20.03
C TRP A 579 30.18 0.85 20.43
N LEU A 580 31.08 1.47 19.67
CA LEU A 580 31.49 2.86 19.92
C LEU A 580 30.29 3.81 19.78
N TYR A 581 29.49 3.65 18.73
CA TYR A 581 28.28 4.44 18.54
C TYR A 581 27.33 4.33 19.74
N LEU A 582 27.03 3.10 20.20
CA LEU A 582 26.14 2.90 21.33
C LEU A 582 26.72 3.48 22.63
N LYS A 583 28.03 3.40 22.85
CA LYS A 583 28.68 4.01 24.03
C LYS A 583 28.62 5.54 24.01
N LEU A 584 28.74 6.16 22.84
CA LEU A 584 28.67 7.62 22.70
C LEU A 584 27.25 8.17 22.66
N ALA A 585 26.29 7.40 22.13
CA ALA A 585 24.89 7.79 21.97
C ALA A 585 23.96 7.27 23.10
N ALA A 586 24.50 6.57 24.10
CA ALA A 586 23.75 5.86 25.15
C ALA A 586 22.61 6.65 25.81
N PRO A 587 22.73 7.95 26.16
CA PRO A 587 21.64 8.69 26.80
C PRO A 587 20.40 8.91 25.91
N ALA A 588 20.53 8.71 24.58
CA ALA A 588 19.47 8.94 23.60
C ALA A 588 18.87 7.65 23.00
N VAL A 589 19.48 6.48 23.26
CA VAL A 589 19.15 5.19 22.63
C VAL A 589 18.50 4.20 23.63
N ASP A 590 17.96 4.71 24.74
CA ASP A 590 17.36 3.95 25.86
C ASP A 590 16.08 3.15 25.50
N ALA A 591 15.79 2.98 24.19
CA ALA A 591 14.62 2.33 23.62
C ALA A 591 14.93 1.00 22.91
N ALA A 592 16.18 0.53 22.88
CA ALA A 592 16.46 -0.81 22.38
C ALA A 592 15.90 -1.83 23.38
N SER A 593 14.77 -2.46 23.03
CA SER A 593 14.21 -3.58 23.77
C SER A 593 15.28 -4.64 23.95
N LYS A 594 15.72 -4.88 25.20
CA LYS A 594 16.61 -6.01 25.49
C LYS A 594 15.94 -7.29 25.02
N LEU A 595 16.63 -8.05 24.18
CA LEU A 595 16.17 -9.38 23.77
C LEU A 595 16.47 -10.33 24.94
N ALA A 596 15.56 -10.40 25.90
CA ALA A 596 15.65 -11.36 26.99
C ALA A 596 15.28 -12.76 26.46
N MET A 597 16.27 -13.48 25.92
CA MET A 597 16.10 -14.90 25.59
C MET A 597 16.01 -15.69 26.89
N THR A 598 14.95 -16.47 27.03
CA THR A 598 14.65 -17.21 28.26
C THR A 598 15.01 -18.70 28.15
N SER A 599 15.31 -19.20 26.95
CA SER A 599 15.69 -20.59 26.73
C SER A 599 16.78 -20.77 25.67
N ALA A 600 17.48 -21.91 25.71
CA ALA A 600 18.47 -22.29 24.71
C ALA A 600 17.86 -22.46 23.30
N ALA A 601 16.59 -22.88 23.23
CA ALA A 601 15.86 -23.00 21.97
C ALA A 601 15.61 -21.62 21.34
N GLU A 602 15.21 -20.62 22.14
CA GLU A 602 15.05 -19.23 21.68
C GLU A 602 16.38 -18.65 21.19
N LEU A 603 17.48 -18.88 21.93
CA LEU A 603 18.81 -18.45 21.51
C LEU A 603 19.24 -19.14 20.20
N GLY A 604 19.04 -20.46 20.08
CA GLY A 604 19.36 -21.22 18.87
C GLY A 604 18.57 -20.71 17.65
N PHE A 605 17.28 -20.42 17.83
CA PHE A 605 16.45 -19.84 16.78
C PHE A 605 16.88 -18.40 16.44
N ALA A 606 17.29 -17.61 17.44
CA ALA A 606 17.83 -16.27 17.23
C ALA A 606 19.09 -16.27 16.38
N VAL A 607 20.03 -17.17 16.70
CA VAL A 607 21.25 -17.36 15.90
C VAL A 607 20.90 -17.77 14.48
N LEU A 608 20.01 -18.75 14.29
CA LEU A 608 19.63 -19.19 12.95
C LEU A 608 18.98 -18.06 12.13
N ALA A 609 18.05 -17.31 12.72
CA ALA A 609 17.31 -16.27 12.00
C ALA A 609 18.16 -15.02 11.74
N ILE A 610 18.82 -14.48 12.78
CA ILE A 610 19.50 -13.18 12.77
C ILE A 610 20.93 -13.29 12.27
N VAL A 611 21.67 -14.35 12.65
CA VAL A 611 23.10 -14.48 12.33
C VAL A 611 23.32 -15.25 11.02
N VAL A 612 22.40 -16.13 10.63
CA VAL A 612 22.56 -16.98 9.43
C VAL A 612 21.61 -16.60 8.32
N ALA A 613 20.30 -16.73 8.53
CA ALA A 613 19.30 -16.59 7.47
C ALA A 613 19.23 -15.16 6.92
N ALA A 614 19.15 -14.15 7.79
CA ALA A 614 19.06 -12.76 7.36
C ALA A 614 20.30 -12.30 6.57
N PRO A 615 21.55 -12.47 7.03
CA PRO A 615 22.74 -12.13 6.25
C PRO A 615 22.79 -12.79 4.88
N LEU A 616 22.38 -14.06 4.77
CA LEU A 616 22.33 -14.77 3.49
C LEU A 616 21.33 -14.14 2.52
N VAL A 617 20.13 -13.84 2.99
CA VAL A 617 19.06 -13.29 2.16
C VAL A 617 19.33 -11.83 1.81
N GLU A 618 19.65 -11.02 2.81
CA GLU A 618 19.80 -9.58 2.65
C GLU A 618 21.02 -9.26 1.78
N GLU A 619 22.18 -9.88 2.01
CA GLU A 619 23.35 -9.64 1.16
C GLU A 619 23.12 -10.14 -0.27
N ARG A 620 22.37 -11.23 -0.47
CA ARG A 620 21.98 -11.68 -1.82
C ARG A 620 21.14 -10.62 -2.53
N PHE A 621 20.19 -9.98 -1.84
CA PHE A 621 19.41 -8.89 -2.42
C PHE A 621 20.27 -7.63 -2.63
N PHE A 622 20.88 -7.09 -1.57
CA PHE A 622 21.56 -5.80 -1.60
C PHE A 622 22.85 -5.81 -2.43
N ARG A 623 23.70 -6.84 -2.25
CA ARG A 623 25.01 -6.96 -2.93
C ARG A 623 24.96 -7.85 -4.16
N GLY A 624 24.15 -8.91 -4.10
CA GLY A 624 24.00 -9.84 -5.21
C GLY A 624 23.17 -9.29 -6.36
N TRP A 625 22.25 -8.35 -6.10
CA TRP A 625 21.33 -7.84 -7.12
C TRP A 625 21.24 -6.32 -7.20
N LEU A 626 20.79 -5.63 -6.13
CA LEU A 626 20.53 -4.19 -6.14
C LEU A 626 21.79 -3.37 -6.47
N GLN A 627 22.93 -3.67 -5.84
CA GLN A 627 24.17 -2.96 -6.11
C GLN A 627 24.67 -3.16 -7.55
N PRO A 628 24.76 -4.38 -8.12
CA PRO A 628 25.05 -4.57 -9.54
C PRO A 628 24.08 -3.85 -10.48
N ALA A 629 22.78 -3.85 -10.15
CA ALA A 629 21.77 -3.12 -10.91
C ALA A 629 22.06 -1.61 -10.91
N LEU A 630 22.38 -1.04 -9.73
CA LEU A 630 22.79 0.37 -9.58
C LEU A 630 24.10 0.67 -10.33
N GLN A 631 25.09 -0.22 -10.29
CA GLN A 631 26.35 -0.04 -11.03
C GLN A 631 26.08 0.03 -12.54
N SER A 632 25.27 -0.89 -13.06
CA SER A 632 24.89 -0.91 -14.47
C SER A 632 24.14 0.36 -14.86
N ALA A 633 23.25 0.85 -13.98
CA ALA A 633 22.43 2.03 -14.23
C ALA A 633 23.20 3.36 -14.16
N LEU A 634 24.21 3.46 -13.29
CA LEU A 634 24.98 4.69 -13.07
C LEU A 634 26.12 4.88 -14.08
N GLY A 635 26.50 3.84 -14.83
CA GLY A 635 27.56 3.90 -15.84
C GLY A 635 28.86 4.45 -15.27
N ALA A 636 29.34 5.59 -15.77
CA ALA A 636 30.55 6.25 -15.28
C ALA A 636 30.54 6.57 -13.76
N LYS A 637 29.34 6.72 -13.16
CA LYS A 637 29.15 6.98 -11.73
C LYS A 637 28.96 5.73 -10.88
N GLN A 638 29.28 4.54 -11.39
CA GLN A 638 29.10 3.25 -10.70
C GLN A 638 29.75 3.16 -9.31
N HIS A 639 30.74 4.00 -9.00
CA HIS A 639 31.36 4.10 -7.67
C HIS A 639 30.41 4.61 -6.57
N TRP A 640 29.27 5.20 -6.93
CA TRP A 640 28.21 5.57 -5.97
C TRP A 640 27.27 4.41 -5.63
N ALA A 641 27.27 3.32 -6.39
CA ALA A 641 26.37 2.19 -6.16
C ALA A 641 26.50 1.53 -4.77
N PRO A 642 27.72 1.34 -4.19
CA PRO A 642 27.86 0.89 -2.81
C PRO A 642 27.15 1.81 -1.81
N VAL A 643 27.29 3.12 -1.99
CA VAL A 643 26.71 4.13 -1.08
C VAL A 643 25.19 4.10 -1.14
N LEU A 644 24.62 4.09 -2.35
CA LEU A 644 23.16 4.03 -2.53
C LEU A 644 22.56 2.72 -2.01
N SER A 645 23.24 1.59 -2.24
CA SER A 645 22.81 0.29 -1.72
C SER A 645 22.93 0.22 -0.19
N ALA A 646 23.98 0.82 0.40
CA ALA A 646 24.14 0.92 1.85
C ALA A 646 23.08 1.80 2.51
N LEU A 647 22.70 2.92 1.87
CA LEU A 647 21.61 3.77 2.34
C LEU A 647 20.27 3.02 2.31
N ALA A 648 19.95 2.33 1.20
CA ALA A 648 18.74 1.52 1.11
C ALA A 648 18.69 0.44 2.20
N PHE A 649 19.84 -0.20 2.47
CA PHE A 649 20.00 -1.18 3.54
C PHE A 649 19.74 -0.58 4.92
N ALA A 650 20.34 0.57 5.24
CA ALA A 650 20.17 1.23 6.53
C ALA A 650 18.74 1.76 6.77
N VAL A 651 18.06 2.26 5.72
CA VAL A 651 16.66 2.73 5.81
C VAL A 651 15.69 1.59 6.14
N ALA A 652 16.02 0.36 5.78
CA ALA A 652 15.21 -0.82 6.08
C ALA A 652 15.19 -1.21 7.57
N HIS A 653 16.05 -0.57 8.37
CA HIS A 653 16.29 -0.92 9.76
C HIS A 653 15.73 0.13 10.74
N PRO A 654 15.51 -0.24 12.02
CA PRO A 654 15.09 0.72 13.04
C PRO A 654 16.02 1.93 13.14
N ALA A 655 15.45 3.11 13.40
CA ALA A 655 16.18 4.38 13.37
C ALA A 655 17.43 4.40 14.28
N TYR A 656 17.38 3.76 15.44
CA TYR A 656 18.52 3.68 16.37
C TYR A 656 19.71 2.89 15.81
N SER A 657 19.47 1.97 14.87
CA SER A 657 20.50 1.14 14.24
C SER A 657 20.99 1.71 12.89
N PHE A 658 20.42 2.83 12.44
CA PHE A 658 20.70 3.40 11.12
C PHE A 658 22.20 3.61 10.87
N LEU A 659 22.92 4.26 11.79
CA LEU A 659 24.35 4.54 11.62
C LEU A 659 25.23 3.27 11.67
N PRO A 660 25.10 2.38 12.67
CA PRO A 660 25.80 1.09 12.67
C PRO A 660 25.60 0.28 11.39
N VAL A 661 24.34 0.16 10.94
CA VAL A 661 23.97 -0.63 9.76
C VAL A 661 24.41 0.07 8.47
N LEU A 662 24.41 1.41 8.41
CA LEU A 662 24.98 2.16 7.29
C LEU A 662 26.49 1.90 7.16
N ALA A 663 27.21 1.89 8.28
CA ALA A 663 28.65 1.59 8.29
C ALA A 663 28.92 0.16 7.79
N LEU A 664 28.18 -0.84 8.28
CA LEU A 664 28.21 -2.20 7.74
C LEU A 664 27.94 -2.22 6.24
N GLY A 665 26.89 -1.51 5.81
CA GLY A 665 26.47 -1.46 4.43
C GLY A 665 27.52 -0.86 3.50
N LEU A 666 28.23 0.18 3.95
CA LEU A 666 29.34 0.79 3.20
C LEU A 666 30.53 -0.17 3.11
N LEU A 667 30.93 -0.79 4.22
CA LEU A 667 32.02 -1.78 4.25
C LEU A 667 31.73 -2.94 3.29
N ASN A 668 30.55 -3.55 3.39
CA ASN A 668 30.12 -4.62 2.50
C ASN A 668 29.99 -4.16 1.05
N GLY A 669 29.46 -2.97 0.81
CA GLY A 669 29.29 -2.41 -0.53
C GLY A 669 30.64 -2.22 -1.24
N PHE A 670 31.62 -1.60 -0.58
CA PHE A 670 32.95 -1.40 -1.16
C PHE A 670 33.73 -2.71 -1.25
N ALA A 671 33.61 -3.61 -0.28
CA ALA A 671 34.19 -4.95 -0.37
C ALA A 671 33.62 -5.74 -1.55
N MET A 672 32.31 -5.69 -1.76
CA MET A 672 31.67 -6.30 -2.92
C MET A 672 32.17 -5.69 -4.22
N GLN A 673 32.31 -4.37 -4.29
CA GLN A 673 32.82 -3.70 -5.48
C GLN A 673 34.27 -4.08 -5.80
N ARG A 674 35.13 -4.19 -4.78
CA ARG A 674 36.57 -4.44 -4.94
C ARG A 674 36.92 -5.91 -5.14
N PHE A 675 36.26 -6.81 -4.41
CA PHE A 675 36.61 -8.23 -4.32
C PHE A 675 35.57 -9.15 -4.96
N ARG A 676 34.37 -8.63 -5.30
CA ARG A 676 33.26 -9.38 -5.93
C ARG A 676 32.91 -10.66 -5.18
N SER A 677 32.89 -10.58 -3.85
CA SER A 677 32.74 -11.75 -2.98
C SER A 677 31.54 -11.63 -2.06
N LEU A 678 30.45 -12.29 -2.44
CA LEU A 678 29.24 -12.31 -1.63
C LEU A 678 29.45 -13.00 -0.28
N SER A 679 30.30 -14.03 -0.20
CA SER A 679 30.66 -14.71 1.04
C SER A 679 31.35 -13.80 2.06
N ALA A 680 32.16 -12.84 1.61
CA ALA A 680 32.82 -11.90 2.51
C ALA A 680 31.77 -10.97 3.15
N CYS A 681 30.81 -10.48 2.35
CA CYS A 681 29.71 -9.65 2.83
C CYS A 681 28.79 -10.41 3.79
N VAL A 682 28.42 -11.65 3.45
CA VAL A 682 27.59 -12.51 4.31
C VAL A 682 28.27 -12.76 5.66
N VAL A 683 29.57 -13.11 5.66
CA VAL A 683 30.32 -13.36 6.90
C VAL A 683 30.48 -12.08 7.72
N ALA A 684 30.78 -10.95 7.09
CA ALA A 684 30.88 -9.66 7.79
C ALA A 684 29.56 -9.27 8.47
N HIS A 685 28.44 -9.44 7.76
CA HIS A 685 27.12 -9.18 8.27
C HIS A 685 26.74 -10.17 9.39
N ALA A 686 27.02 -11.47 9.22
CA ALA A 686 26.81 -12.46 10.28
C ALA A 686 27.59 -12.11 11.56
N VAL A 687 28.86 -11.70 11.45
CA VAL A 687 29.66 -11.28 12.62
C VAL A 687 29.09 -10.02 13.28
N HIS A 688 28.69 -9.02 12.49
CA HIS A 688 28.02 -7.82 13.00
C HIS A 688 26.76 -8.18 13.79
N ASN A 689 25.92 -9.05 13.22
CA ASN A 689 24.66 -9.49 13.82
C ASN A 689 24.88 -10.35 15.06
N ALA A 690 25.88 -11.23 15.07
CA ALA A 690 26.24 -12.02 16.23
C ALA A 690 26.69 -11.12 17.40
N PHE A 691 27.47 -10.08 17.09
CA PHE A 691 27.88 -9.09 18.09
C PHE A 691 26.69 -8.26 18.60
N ALA A 692 25.81 -7.80 17.72
CA ALA A 692 24.61 -7.07 18.10
C ALA A 692 23.67 -7.93 18.99
N LEU A 693 23.51 -9.21 18.65
CA LEU A 693 22.74 -10.17 19.44
C LEU A 693 23.36 -10.39 20.82
N TRP A 694 24.69 -10.55 20.90
CA TRP A 694 25.42 -10.67 22.17
C TRP A 694 25.27 -9.42 23.04
N LEU A 695 25.34 -8.23 22.43
CA LEU A 695 25.23 -6.96 23.13
C LEU A 695 23.81 -6.71 23.65
N GLY A 696 22.78 -7.12 22.90
CA GLY A 696 21.38 -7.06 23.30
C GLY A 696 20.97 -8.10 24.36
N ALA A 697 21.80 -9.12 24.60
CA ALA A 697 21.60 -10.15 25.62
C ALA A 697 22.19 -9.78 27.00
N GLN A 698 22.94 -8.68 27.11
CA GLN A 698 23.46 -8.12 28.36
C GLN A 698 22.46 -7.11 28.96
#